data_AF-A0A1V5UCP8-F1
#
_entry.id   AF-A0A1V5UCP8-F1
#
_cell.length_a   1.000
_cell.length_b   1.000
_cell.length_c   1.000
_cell.angle_alpha   90.00
_cell.angle_beta   90.00
_cell.angle_gamma   90.00
#
_symmetry.space_group_name_H-M   'P 1'
#
loop_
_entity.id
_entity.type
_entity.pdbx_description
1 polymer ?
#
loop_
_entity_poly.entity_id
_entity_poly.type
_entity_poly.pdbx_seq_one_letter_code
_entity_poly.pdbx_strand_id
1 'polypeptide(L)'
;MTKNADLKNFRRLAGFKIYCLILFLAICLTAGASSFAASIGDLKQDISGGEAVSTQQTSSSSALDDSAKAAAEDKYEMALLADLHICESNLKAVTQAINAANGFGVNATAILGDSCKEIATEKEFDIAVKTIRKLKSKVFAVTGNHDCIYEDHKTAEGKKIRAGAAVKKHKLERFNEAFGQKSNYFAHKANGYLLVFLSADALDAKHLVTLSAHSLKWLENTLSKNKNMPTIIFCHAPLENTFKASEKLGMANSSVQPADKVEDILKSNKQVFMWASGHAHIRTSNKHFASSANIWKNQVHAVHNGNINNDARCFNMLTLTSKYVLVRTYDAKNDKWLKKFDRKIGHDGKLIADDGKIEDEEKDEPQKDGDDEDEDKNEDGPDGAANNDNKDGDKKEPEDLKGIVTPGLGEVKVRDGAWGNVIGTLFSGKFVDIKSVEGDWYIIDYNGKKGYILKQAMLTNSGDDSKLKKMKTTATVDVDPAYGLNVRDGAWGDKIGKLDDGDKIEITGVEGDWYKIKFKGKTGFVYKAYVDVNKAGEKRIAGAEEKPASPVKQSGADNKTVEAADGKKADNSSQPAAGTKGFEKSGLLNVPERAQRAPENGPLGHSLCGPTSLAMALDFYGVNKPTVKVAKETKTLSSGGGWQGTYCGNILAAAKSNGFNGSYMKENMTIDSLKSITASGKPVIANVDTQGYWGSGHYMVVTGVKDGLVYVNDPWKGGQRTYSFASFKAQWATRNERAIVVQP
;
A
#
# COMPACT_ATOMS: atom_id res chain seq x y z
N MET A 1 -81.39 -3.19 17.90
CA MET A 1 -79.91 -3.23 17.87
C MET A 1 -79.43 -1.92 17.24
N THR A 2 -78.56 -1.23 17.98
CA THR A 2 -77.91 0.11 17.84
C THR A 2 -77.70 0.63 16.40
N LYS A 3 -78.27 1.78 15.98
CA LYS A 3 -77.83 3.21 16.14
C LYS A 3 -76.40 3.46 15.60
N ASN A 4 -76.03 4.49 14.82
CA ASN A 4 -76.70 5.64 14.18
C ASN A 4 -75.68 6.39 13.29
N ALA A 5 -76.18 7.17 12.32
CA ALA A 5 -75.67 8.46 11.79
C ALA A 5 -74.58 8.53 10.68
N ASP A 6 -75.03 8.56 9.43
CA ASP A 6 -75.09 9.72 8.50
C ASP A 6 -74.04 10.87 8.44
N LEU A 7 -73.77 11.24 7.17
CA LEU A 7 -73.55 12.59 6.58
C LEU A 7 -72.19 13.32 6.70
N LYS A 8 -71.48 13.51 5.56
CA LYS A 8 -71.59 14.73 4.72
C LYS A 8 -70.74 14.73 3.44
N ASN A 9 -71.28 15.46 2.48
CA ASN A 9 -71.03 15.52 1.05
C ASN A 9 -70.15 16.73 0.64
N PHE A 10 -69.54 16.58 -0.55
CA PHE A 10 -69.35 17.58 -1.63
C PHE A 10 -68.43 18.82 -1.50
N ARG A 11 -67.39 18.81 -2.36
CA ARG A 11 -67.03 19.78 -3.43
C ARG A 11 -67.50 21.25 -3.31
N ARG A 12 -66.62 22.21 -3.62
CA ARG A 12 -66.69 23.13 -4.80
C ARG A 12 -65.58 24.22 -4.86
N LEU A 13 -65.11 24.44 -6.10
CA LEU A 13 -64.67 25.67 -6.84
C LEU A 13 -63.69 26.67 -6.19
N ALA A 14 -62.57 27.08 -6.80
CA ALA A 14 -62.28 27.72 -8.11
C ALA A 14 -62.54 29.25 -8.17
N GLY A 15 -61.46 30.02 -8.42
CA GLY A 15 -61.48 31.29 -9.17
C GLY A 15 -60.88 32.52 -8.46
N PHE A 16 -59.75 33.06 -8.94
CA PHE A 16 -59.67 34.38 -9.62
C PHE A 16 -58.24 34.68 -10.11
N LYS A 17 -58.15 35.39 -11.24
CA LYS A 17 -56.94 35.79 -11.96
C LYS A 17 -56.83 37.33 -11.90
N ILE A 18 -55.59 37.84 -11.92
CA ILE A 18 -55.14 39.21 -12.30
C ILE A 18 -55.18 40.27 -11.18
N TYR A 19 -54.00 40.76 -10.76
CA TYR A 19 -53.61 42.18 -10.90
C TYR A 19 -52.08 42.38 -10.71
N CYS A 20 -51.50 43.07 -11.68
CA CYS A 20 -50.29 43.91 -11.74
C CYS A 20 -48.91 43.48 -11.19
N LEU A 21 -47.99 43.59 -12.15
CA LEU A 21 -46.53 43.72 -12.12
C LEU A 21 -45.99 44.73 -11.09
N ILE A 22 -44.73 44.49 -10.67
CA ILE A 22 -43.77 45.35 -9.93
C ILE A 22 -43.78 45.14 -8.40
N LEU A 23 -42.84 44.33 -7.89
CA LEU A 23 -41.64 44.77 -7.13
C LEU A 23 -41.02 43.59 -6.35
N PHE A 24 -39.73 43.31 -6.61
CA PHE A 24 -38.72 42.66 -5.76
C PHE A 24 -39.03 41.30 -5.08
N LEU A 25 -38.41 40.17 -5.46
CA LEU A 25 -36.99 39.81 -5.28
C LEU A 25 -36.58 39.70 -3.81
N ALA A 26 -36.81 38.53 -3.19
CA ALA A 26 -35.86 37.81 -2.33
C ALA A 26 -36.45 36.47 -1.84
N ILE A 27 -35.57 35.46 -1.69
CA ILE A 27 -35.67 34.25 -0.85
C ILE A 27 -36.23 32.96 -1.51
N CYS A 28 -35.27 32.05 -1.76
CA CYS A 28 -35.33 30.58 -1.73
C CYS A 28 -36.10 29.81 -2.81
N LEU A 29 -35.33 29.26 -3.78
CA LEU A 29 -35.12 27.80 -3.99
C LEU A 29 -34.48 27.55 -5.37
N THR A 30 -33.22 27.12 -5.41
CA THR A 30 -32.71 26.18 -6.43
C THR A 30 -31.52 25.42 -5.84
N ALA A 31 -31.81 24.43 -4.98
CA ALA A 31 -30.91 23.32 -4.74
C ALA A 31 -31.29 22.21 -5.72
N GLY A 32 -30.48 22.00 -6.76
CA GLY A 32 -30.69 20.90 -7.69
C GLY A 32 -30.09 21.18 -9.06
N ALA A 33 -28.98 20.48 -9.33
CA ALA A 33 -28.34 20.30 -10.64
C ALA A 33 -27.63 21.51 -11.27
N SER A 34 -26.34 21.67 -10.95
CA SER A 34 -25.28 22.06 -11.91
C SER A 34 -23.91 22.18 -11.24
N SER A 35 -23.15 21.09 -11.18
CA SER A 35 -21.70 21.11 -10.97
C SER A 35 -21.06 19.78 -11.38
N PHE A 36 -21.29 19.40 -12.65
CA PHE A 36 -20.64 18.26 -13.30
C PHE A 36 -20.29 18.61 -14.76
N ALA A 37 -19.78 19.82 -15.01
CA ALA A 37 -19.32 20.24 -16.33
C ALA A 37 -18.42 21.49 -16.25
N ALA A 38 -17.32 21.44 -15.49
CA ALA A 38 -16.25 22.44 -15.56
C ALA A 38 -14.97 21.93 -14.87
N SER A 39 -14.32 20.93 -15.47
CA SER A 39 -12.89 20.63 -15.19
C SER A 39 -12.27 19.74 -16.29
N ILE A 40 -12.78 19.82 -17.52
CA ILE A 40 -12.14 19.24 -18.70
C ILE A 40 -11.94 20.41 -19.67
N GLY A 41 -10.90 21.17 -19.44
CA GLY A 41 -10.60 22.38 -20.19
C GLY A 41 -9.57 23.21 -19.44
N ASP A 42 -8.39 22.63 -19.22
CA ASP A 42 -7.10 23.33 -19.13
C ASP A 42 -6.03 22.30 -18.78
N LEU A 43 -5.62 21.56 -19.81
CA LEU A 43 -4.46 20.68 -19.76
C LEU A 43 -3.80 20.69 -21.14
N LYS A 44 -3.25 21.86 -21.49
CA LYS A 44 -2.26 22.06 -22.55
C LYS A 44 -1.61 23.44 -22.39
N GLN A 45 -0.57 23.51 -21.57
CA GLN A 45 0.67 24.23 -21.91
C GLN A 45 1.74 23.83 -20.90
N ASP A 46 2.51 22.82 -21.29
CA ASP A 46 3.88 22.60 -20.83
C ASP A 46 4.58 21.98 -22.03
N ILE A 47 5.52 22.71 -22.63
CA ILE A 47 6.79 22.22 -23.18
C ILE A 47 7.58 23.42 -23.76
N SER A 48 8.88 23.42 -23.43
CA SER A 48 10.01 24.07 -24.10
C SER A 48 10.18 25.59 -23.97
N GLY A 49 11.44 25.97 -23.79
CA GLY A 49 11.88 27.34 -23.56
C GLY A 49 12.12 28.15 -24.83
N GLY A 50 12.58 29.37 -24.62
CA GLY A 50 12.88 30.35 -25.66
C GLY A 50 12.54 31.76 -25.18
N GLU A 51 13.54 32.62 -25.19
CA GLU A 51 13.49 34.04 -24.85
C GLU A 51 12.40 34.82 -25.61
N ALA A 52 11.84 35.86 -24.97
CA ALA A 52 11.64 37.15 -25.61
C ALA A 52 11.32 38.23 -24.55
N VAL A 53 12.20 39.22 -24.50
CA VAL A 53 12.02 40.53 -23.88
C VAL A 53 10.94 41.31 -24.63
N SER A 54 10.09 42.05 -23.93
CA SER A 54 9.45 43.25 -24.46
C SER A 54 9.01 44.19 -23.33
N THR A 55 9.81 45.23 -23.17
CA THR A 55 9.55 46.50 -22.48
C THR A 55 8.32 47.22 -23.04
N GLN A 56 7.52 47.87 -22.18
CA GLN A 56 7.23 49.31 -22.31
C GLN A 56 6.58 49.91 -21.06
N GLN A 57 7.26 50.92 -20.51
CA GLN A 57 6.70 51.97 -19.66
C GLN A 57 5.68 52.81 -20.46
N THR A 58 4.66 53.35 -19.78
CA THR A 58 4.55 54.81 -19.58
C THR A 58 3.54 55.14 -18.47
N SER A 59 3.97 56.09 -17.66
CA SER A 59 3.34 56.79 -16.54
C SER A 59 2.24 57.78 -16.95
N SER A 60 1.28 58.03 -16.06
CA SER A 60 0.95 59.40 -15.62
C SER A 60 0.02 59.43 -14.40
N SER A 61 0.32 60.38 -13.53
CA SER A 61 -0.22 60.76 -12.22
C SER A 61 -1.70 61.18 -12.15
N SER A 62 -2.32 61.02 -10.97
CA SER A 62 -2.81 62.15 -10.14
C SER A 62 -3.51 61.71 -8.85
N ALA A 63 -2.98 62.21 -7.73
CA ALA A 63 -3.61 62.60 -6.46
C ALA A 63 -4.86 61.88 -5.91
N LEU A 64 -4.66 61.30 -4.72
CA LEU A 64 -5.46 61.44 -3.49
C LEU A 64 -6.96 61.15 -3.56
N ASP A 65 -7.34 59.95 -3.12
CA ASP A 65 -8.48 59.81 -2.21
C ASP A 65 -8.21 58.68 -1.20
N ASP A 66 -8.27 59.04 0.08
CA ASP A 66 -8.12 58.16 1.23
C ASP A 66 -9.42 57.36 1.41
N SER A 67 -9.46 56.15 0.85
CA SER A 67 -10.10 54.96 1.44
C SER A 67 -10.30 53.88 0.38
N ALA A 68 -10.06 52.64 0.79
CA ALA A 68 -10.28 51.38 0.08
C ALA A 68 -9.10 50.81 -0.74
N LYS A 69 -8.83 49.53 -0.40
CA LYS A 69 -7.93 48.56 -1.02
C LYS A 69 -6.44 48.79 -0.80
N ALA A 70 -5.97 48.34 0.37
CA ALA A 70 -4.66 47.71 0.44
C ALA A 70 -4.57 46.72 -0.74
N ALA A 71 -3.66 46.98 -1.66
CA ALA A 71 -3.30 46.04 -2.72
C ALA A 71 -3.03 44.70 -2.03
N ALA A 72 -3.82 43.68 -2.38
CA ALA A 72 -3.59 42.34 -1.88
C ALA A 72 -2.19 41.95 -2.35
N GLU A 73 -1.20 42.04 -1.46
CA GLU A 73 0.08 41.39 -1.67
C GLU A 73 -0.22 39.95 -2.09
N ASP A 74 0.42 39.48 -3.16
CA ASP A 74 0.40 38.07 -3.54
C ASP A 74 0.91 37.27 -2.33
N LYS A 75 -0.02 36.78 -1.51
CA LYS A 75 0.26 35.99 -0.31
C LYS A 75 -0.05 34.55 -0.63
N TYR A 76 0.90 33.68 -0.32
CA TYR A 76 0.70 32.25 -0.38
C TYR A 76 0.77 31.70 1.04
N GLU A 77 -0.32 31.09 1.48
CA GLU A 77 -0.50 30.62 2.85
C GLU A 77 -0.57 29.10 2.89
N MET A 78 0.12 28.52 3.88
CA MET A 78 0.19 27.08 4.06
C MET A 78 -0.04 26.68 5.51
N ALA A 79 -0.93 25.71 5.73
CA ALA A 79 -1.00 25.02 7.03
C ALA A 79 -0.02 23.83 7.06
N LEU A 80 0.63 23.60 8.20
CA LEU A 80 1.56 22.48 8.42
C LEU A 80 0.97 21.52 9.45
N LEU A 81 0.52 20.34 9.01
CA LEU A 81 0.01 19.31 9.90
C LEU A 81 1.00 18.14 9.95
N ALA A 82 1.40 17.72 11.14
CA ALA A 82 2.41 16.68 11.34
C ALA A 82 1.91 15.62 12.30
N ASP A 83 2.45 14.40 12.16
CA ASP A 83 2.28 13.28 13.10
C ASP A 83 0.81 13.10 13.50
N LEU A 84 -0.04 13.00 12.48
CA LEU A 84 -1.49 12.92 12.64
C LEU A 84 -1.92 11.61 13.29
N HIS A 85 -1.13 10.54 13.11
CA HIS A 85 -1.36 9.21 13.66
C HIS A 85 -2.84 8.81 13.61
N ILE A 86 -3.44 8.92 12.43
CA ILE A 86 -4.90 8.86 12.29
C ILE A 86 -5.38 7.46 12.65
N CYS A 87 -6.22 7.40 13.66
CA CYS A 87 -6.88 6.20 14.13
C CYS A 87 -8.26 6.55 14.70
N GLU A 88 -9.09 5.54 14.95
CA GLU A 88 -10.46 5.75 15.44
C GLU A 88 -10.52 6.63 16.69
N SER A 89 -9.54 6.53 17.60
CA SER A 89 -9.53 7.26 18.87
C SER A 89 -9.13 8.74 18.77
N ASN A 90 -8.45 9.19 17.70
CA ASN A 90 -8.04 10.59 17.54
C ASN A 90 -8.69 11.32 16.35
N LEU A 91 -9.58 10.65 15.61
CA LEU A 91 -10.28 11.21 14.43
C LEU A 91 -10.93 12.58 14.72
N LYS A 92 -11.49 12.77 15.91
CA LYS A 92 -12.14 14.03 16.29
C LYS A 92 -11.14 15.18 16.36
N ALA A 93 -9.99 14.96 17.00
CA ALA A 93 -8.94 15.97 17.14
C ALA A 93 -8.33 16.34 15.79
N VAL A 94 -8.01 15.35 14.95
CA VAL A 94 -7.48 15.57 13.60
C VAL A 94 -8.50 16.32 12.74
N THR A 95 -9.78 15.94 12.81
CA THR A 95 -10.85 16.64 12.07
C THR A 95 -10.99 18.09 12.52
N GLN A 96 -10.81 18.39 13.82
CA GLN A 96 -10.85 19.77 14.33
C GLN A 96 -9.70 20.61 13.76
N ALA A 97 -8.48 20.07 13.70
CA ALA A 97 -7.34 20.75 13.07
C ALA A 97 -7.55 20.98 11.56
N ILE A 98 -8.08 19.98 10.85
CA ILE A 98 -8.44 20.11 9.43
C ILE A 98 -9.52 21.19 9.22
N ASN A 99 -10.54 21.23 10.07
CA ASN A 99 -11.59 22.24 9.98
C ASN A 99 -11.05 23.65 10.24
N ALA A 100 -10.13 23.82 11.20
CA ALA A 100 -9.45 25.08 11.44
C ALA A 100 -8.63 25.51 10.21
N ALA A 101 -7.79 24.62 9.66
CA ALA A 101 -7.03 24.89 8.44
C ALA A 101 -7.94 25.28 7.25
N ASN A 102 -9.06 24.58 7.09
CA ASN A 102 -10.09 24.91 6.09
C ASN A 102 -10.73 26.28 6.33
N GLY A 103 -10.94 26.66 7.59
CA GLY A 103 -11.52 27.94 7.98
C GLY A 103 -10.65 29.13 7.62
N PHE A 104 -9.33 28.94 7.61
CA PHE A 104 -8.38 29.98 7.17
C PHE A 104 -8.30 30.16 5.65
N GLY A 105 -8.82 29.22 4.86
CA GLY A 105 -8.80 29.33 3.40
C GLY A 105 -7.39 29.31 2.79
N VAL A 106 -6.45 28.60 3.42
CA VAL A 106 -5.05 28.49 2.96
C VAL A 106 -4.93 27.96 1.54
N ASN A 107 -3.90 28.41 0.81
CA ASN A 107 -3.65 27.95 -0.56
C ASN A 107 -3.27 26.46 -0.60
N ALA A 108 -2.51 26.00 0.39
CA ALA A 108 -2.11 24.60 0.49
C ALA A 108 -2.00 24.13 1.95
N THR A 109 -1.98 22.82 2.14
CA THR A 109 -1.66 22.19 3.43
C THR A 109 -0.58 21.15 3.21
N ALA A 110 0.50 21.24 3.98
CA ALA A 110 1.54 20.23 4.03
C ALA A 110 1.21 19.18 5.11
N ILE A 111 1.25 17.90 4.74
CA ILE A 111 1.20 16.77 5.68
C ILE A 111 2.63 16.27 5.87
N LEU A 112 3.19 16.45 7.06
CA LEU A 112 4.60 16.22 7.38
C LEU A 112 4.86 14.82 7.94
N GLY A 113 4.31 13.79 7.30
CA GLY A 113 4.51 12.39 7.66
C GLY A 113 3.67 11.91 8.84
N ASP A 114 3.78 10.61 9.08
CA ASP A 114 3.04 9.82 10.06
C ASP A 114 1.54 10.11 10.01
N SER A 115 1.00 9.94 8.81
CA SER A 115 -0.45 9.99 8.58
C SER A 115 -1.14 8.82 9.28
N CYS A 116 -0.51 7.65 9.31
CA CYS A 116 -0.98 6.44 9.99
C CYS A 116 -0.45 6.37 11.43
N LYS A 117 -1.21 5.73 12.34
CA LYS A 117 -0.81 5.57 13.75
C LYS A 117 0.22 4.45 13.95
N GLU A 118 0.09 3.36 13.23
CA GLU A 118 0.75 2.10 13.55
C GLU A 118 1.72 1.69 12.44
N ILE A 119 1.22 1.01 11.42
CA ILE A 119 2.03 0.30 10.42
C ILE A 119 1.53 0.54 8.99
N ALA A 120 0.50 1.36 8.81
CA ALA A 120 -0.14 1.66 7.54
C ALA A 120 -0.63 0.41 6.82
N THR A 121 -1.38 -0.45 7.51
CA THR A 121 -2.20 -1.45 6.82
C THR A 121 -3.11 -0.77 5.80
N GLU A 122 -3.60 -1.48 4.79
CA GLU A 122 -4.55 -0.91 3.81
C GLU A 122 -5.73 -0.20 4.49
N LYS A 123 -6.34 -0.82 5.51
CA LYS A 123 -7.47 -0.23 6.26
C LYS A 123 -7.06 1.06 6.98
N GLU A 124 -5.94 1.02 7.68
CA GLU A 124 -5.45 2.17 8.44
C GLU A 124 -5.14 3.35 7.50
N PHE A 125 -4.43 3.06 6.42
CA PHE A 125 -4.09 4.04 5.40
C PHE A 125 -5.33 4.65 4.74
N ASP A 126 -6.35 3.84 4.46
CA ASP A 126 -7.63 4.30 3.93
C ASP A 126 -8.34 5.31 4.85
N ILE A 127 -8.32 5.07 6.16
CA ILE A 127 -8.89 5.98 7.16
C ILE A 127 -8.11 7.29 7.19
N ALA A 128 -6.78 7.21 7.16
CA ALA A 128 -5.91 8.38 7.13
C ALA A 128 -6.17 9.24 5.88
N VAL A 129 -6.17 8.63 4.69
CA VAL A 129 -6.42 9.32 3.41
C VAL A 129 -7.82 9.93 3.37
N LYS A 130 -8.87 9.19 3.76
CA LYS A 130 -10.25 9.71 3.79
C LYS A 130 -10.37 10.92 4.72
N THR A 131 -9.62 10.93 5.82
CA THR A 131 -9.60 12.05 6.76
C THR A 131 -8.86 13.24 6.19
N ILE A 132 -7.64 13.05 5.66
CA ILE A 132 -6.83 14.12 5.05
C ILE A 132 -7.54 14.74 3.84
N ARG A 133 -8.24 13.95 3.02
CA ARG A 133 -9.02 14.45 1.86
C ARG A 133 -10.20 15.37 2.23
N LYS A 134 -10.49 15.59 3.51
CA LYS A 134 -11.43 16.62 3.97
C LYS A 134 -10.83 18.03 3.94
N LEU A 135 -9.51 18.16 3.73
CA LEU A 135 -8.88 19.44 3.42
C LEU A 135 -9.41 19.99 2.10
N LYS A 136 -9.74 21.28 2.08
CA LYS A 136 -10.23 22.00 0.89
C LYS A 136 -9.09 22.60 0.07
N SER A 137 -7.95 22.83 0.72
CA SER A 137 -6.73 23.36 0.11
C SER A 137 -5.99 22.26 -0.68
N LYS A 138 -5.02 22.68 -1.50
CA LYS A 138 -4.12 21.73 -2.17
C LYS A 138 -3.28 20.99 -1.13
N VAL A 139 -3.26 19.66 -1.17
CA VAL A 139 -2.48 18.84 -0.25
C VAL A 139 -1.11 18.51 -0.84
N PHE A 140 -0.06 18.72 -0.06
CA PHE A 140 1.28 18.20 -0.32
C PHE A 140 1.68 17.29 0.84
N ALA A 141 1.88 16.00 0.59
CA ALA A 141 2.12 15.04 1.64
C ALA A 141 3.48 14.35 1.48
N VAL A 142 4.22 14.22 2.58
CA VAL A 142 5.40 13.38 2.67
C VAL A 142 5.11 12.19 3.58
N THR A 143 5.72 11.03 3.33
CA THR A 143 5.61 9.89 4.24
C THR A 143 6.47 10.09 5.47
N GLY A 144 5.95 9.62 6.60
CA GLY A 144 6.75 9.33 7.78
C GLY A 144 7.07 7.85 7.92
N ASN A 145 7.67 7.49 9.04
CA ASN A 145 8.12 6.13 9.24
C ASN A 145 6.93 5.17 9.45
N HIS A 146 5.84 5.60 10.10
CA HIS A 146 4.62 4.80 10.27
C HIS A 146 3.86 4.56 8.97
N ASP A 147 4.09 5.39 7.95
CA ASP A 147 3.40 5.29 6.67
C ASP A 147 3.98 4.20 5.75
N CYS A 148 5.26 3.85 5.92
CA CYS A 148 5.96 3.08 4.88
C CYS A 148 6.97 2.02 5.36
N ILE A 149 7.53 2.09 6.57
CA ILE A 149 8.70 1.24 6.90
C ILE A 149 8.35 -0.12 7.50
N TYR A 150 7.09 -0.35 7.87
CA TYR A 150 6.65 -1.53 8.61
C TYR A 150 5.87 -2.50 7.74
N GLU A 151 5.89 -3.78 8.12
CA GLU A 151 5.06 -4.82 7.50
C GLU A 151 3.56 -4.54 7.68
N ASP A 152 2.72 -5.20 6.88
CA ASP A 152 1.26 -5.14 7.04
C ASP A 152 0.72 -5.99 8.21
N HIS A 153 1.61 -6.51 9.04
CA HIS A 153 1.30 -7.26 10.25
C HIS A 153 2.34 -6.98 11.35
N LYS A 154 1.97 -7.33 12.58
CA LYS A 154 2.81 -7.26 13.78
C LYS A 154 3.21 -8.67 14.21
N THR A 155 4.15 -8.79 15.13
CA THR A 155 4.43 -10.07 15.80
C THR A 155 3.21 -10.52 16.61
N ALA A 156 3.23 -11.77 17.11
CA ALA A 156 2.16 -12.28 17.98
C ALA A 156 2.02 -11.44 19.27
N GLU A 157 3.13 -10.87 19.73
CA GLU A 157 3.22 -9.96 20.88
C GLU A 157 2.84 -8.51 20.55
N GLY A 158 2.43 -8.24 19.29
CA GLY A 158 1.99 -6.91 18.85
C GLY A 158 3.13 -5.95 18.48
N LYS A 159 4.38 -6.43 18.35
CA LYS A 159 5.53 -5.58 17.99
C LYS A 159 5.54 -5.28 16.49
N LYS A 160 5.92 -4.05 16.12
CA LYS A 160 6.05 -3.64 14.72
C LYS A 160 7.25 -4.30 14.07
N ILE A 161 7.07 -4.83 12.86
CA ILE A 161 8.13 -5.50 12.11
C ILE A 161 8.59 -4.59 10.99
N ARG A 162 9.91 -4.39 10.84
CA ARG A 162 10.47 -3.64 9.71
C ARG A 162 10.23 -4.39 8.40
N ALA A 163 9.67 -3.70 7.43
CA ALA A 163 9.32 -4.28 6.14
C ALA A 163 10.53 -4.51 5.23
N GLY A 164 10.41 -5.54 4.40
CA GLY A 164 11.27 -5.72 3.23
C GLY A 164 11.06 -4.63 2.17
N ALA A 165 12.01 -4.52 1.23
CA ALA A 165 12.01 -3.48 0.20
C ALA A 165 10.73 -3.45 -0.65
N ALA A 166 10.13 -4.61 -0.94
CA ALA A 166 8.91 -4.71 -1.75
C ALA A 166 7.70 -4.08 -1.06
N VAL A 167 7.51 -4.33 0.23
CA VAL A 167 6.38 -3.79 1.02
C VAL A 167 6.53 -2.29 1.21
N LYS A 168 7.75 -1.82 1.55
CA LYS A 168 8.07 -0.39 1.61
C LYS A 168 7.75 0.32 0.29
N LYS A 169 8.18 -0.26 -0.84
CA LYS A 169 7.91 0.29 -2.18
C LYS A 169 6.41 0.36 -2.47
N HIS A 170 5.65 -0.70 -2.20
CA HIS A 170 4.19 -0.71 -2.37
C HIS A 170 3.50 0.39 -1.54
N LYS A 171 3.89 0.54 -0.27
CA LYS A 171 3.33 1.58 0.61
C LYS A 171 3.62 2.99 0.09
N LEU A 172 4.84 3.24 -0.40
CA LEU A 172 5.22 4.51 -1.03
C LEU A 172 4.44 4.79 -2.31
N GLU A 173 4.27 3.79 -3.18
CA GLU A 173 3.47 3.91 -4.41
C GLU A 173 2.01 4.20 -4.11
N ARG A 174 1.41 3.47 -3.16
CA ARG A 174 0.04 3.70 -2.68
C ARG A 174 -0.13 5.09 -2.07
N PHE A 175 0.87 5.56 -1.32
CA PHE A 175 0.87 6.91 -0.75
C PHE A 175 0.85 7.99 -1.84
N ASN A 176 1.74 7.88 -2.83
CA ASN A 176 1.80 8.82 -3.93
C ASN A 176 0.50 8.85 -4.74
N GLU A 177 -0.07 7.69 -5.04
CA GLU A 177 -1.35 7.59 -5.75
C GLU A 177 -2.47 8.28 -4.96
N ALA A 178 -2.55 8.05 -3.65
CA ALA A 178 -3.59 8.61 -2.80
C ALA A 178 -3.62 10.14 -2.79
N PHE A 179 -2.47 10.78 -2.92
CA PHE A 179 -2.32 12.25 -2.92
C PHE A 179 -2.04 12.83 -4.32
N GLY A 180 -2.13 12.03 -5.38
CA GLY A 180 -1.91 12.50 -6.77
C GLY A 180 -0.47 12.95 -7.04
N GLN A 181 0.50 12.40 -6.31
CA GLN A 181 1.92 12.74 -6.40
C GLN A 181 2.60 11.80 -7.38
N LYS A 182 3.54 12.31 -8.18
CA LYS A 182 4.25 11.52 -9.20
C LYS A 182 5.48 10.78 -8.65
N SER A 183 5.95 11.15 -7.47
CA SER A 183 7.21 10.68 -6.88
C SER A 183 7.21 10.89 -5.36
N ASN A 184 8.06 10.15 -4.66
CA ASN A 184 8.34 10.31 -3.22
C ASN A 184 9.01 11.65 -2.89
N TYR A 185 9.51 12.34 -3.89
CA TYR A 185 10.10 13.66 -3.77
C TYR A 185 9.64 14.53 -4.92
N PHE A 186 9.32 15.78 -4.63
CA PHE A 186 8.83 16.72 -5.63
C PHE A 186 9.02 18.16 -5.17
N ALA A 187 8.91 19.08 -6.12
CA ALA A 187 8.99 20.51 -5.83
C ALA A 187 7.80 21.26 -6.44
N HIS A 188 7.42 22.35 -5.78
CA HIS A 188 6.40 23.28 -6.24
C HIS A 188 6.94 24.71 -6.15
N LYS A 189 6.69 25.53 -7.17
CA LYS A 189 7.02 26.95 -7.13
C LYS A 189 5.77 27.73 -6.75
N ALA A 190 5.87 28.55 -5.70
CA ALA A 190 4.77 29.38 -5.22
C ALA A 190 5.31 30.68 -4.63
N ASN A 191 4.74 31.80 -5.04
CA ASN A 191 5.10 33.14 -4.56
C ASN A 191 6.60 33.47 -4.54
N GLY A 192 7.34 33.06 -5.57
CA GLY A 192 8.79 33.26 -5.65
C GLY A 192 9.64 32.24 -4.87
N TYR A 193 9.02 31.31 -4.14
CA TYR A 193 9.71 30.25 -3.41
C TYR A 193 9.78 28.95 -4.20
N LEU A 194 10.81 28.17 -3.90
CA LEU A 194 10.85 26.75 -4.20
C LEU A 194 10.45 25.96 -2.94
N LEU A 195 9.36 25.23 -3.03
CA LEU A 195 8.87 24.35 -1.97
C LEU A 195 9.26 22.92 -2.31
N VAL A 196 10.10 22.28 -1.50
CA VAL A 196 10.64 20.95 -1.76
C VAL A 196 10.09 19.97 -0.73
N PHE A 197 9.54 18.84 -1.19
CA PHE A 197 8.92 17.83 -0.34
C PHE A 197 9.70 16.52 -0.46
N LEU A 198 10.12 15.95 0.68
CA LEU A 198 10.98 14.78 0.77
C LEU A 198 10.36 13.73 1.70
N SER A 199 9.81 12.66 1.13
CA SER A 199 9.32 11.49 1.85
C SER A 199 10.45 10.61 2.37
N ALA A 200 10.22 9.91 3.48
CA ALA A 200 11.05 8.76 3.86
C ALA A 200 10.89 7.66 2.80
N ASP A 201 11.93 7.40 2.01
CA ASP A 201 11.78 6.56 0.81
C ASP A 201 12.87 5.50 0.59
N ALA A 202 13.90 5.46 1.44
CA ALA A 202 14.94 4.44 1.35
C ALA A 202 14.39 3.05 1.70
N LEU A 203 14.50 2.11 0.76
CA LEU A 203 13.99 0.75 0.93
C LEU A 203 14.86 -0.10 1.89
N ASP A 204 16.14 0.23 1.96
CA ASP A 204 17.17 -0.36 2.80
C ASP A 204 17.44 0.46 4.08
N ALA A 205 16.53 1.37 4.43
CA ALA A 205 16.66 2.25 5.58
C ALA A 205 16.97 1.49 6.88
N LYS A 206 18.09 1.87 7.53
CA LYS A 206 18.43 1.46 8.90
C LYS A 206 17.68 2.31 9.92
N HIS A 207 17.64 3.62 9.70
CA HIS A 207 16.98 4.57 10.59
C HIS A 207 15.49 4.72 10.26
N LEU A 208 14.72 5.38 11.14
CA LEU A 208 13.27 5.52 10.95
C LEU A 208 12.95 6.37 9.72
N VAL A 209 13.66 7.48 9.53
CA VAL A 209 13.45 8.41 8.42
C VAL A 209 14.73 8.53 7.63
N THR A 210 14.78 7.84 6.49
CA THR A 210 15.96 7.82 5.62
C THR A 210 15.56 8.19 4.18
N LEU A 211 16.24 9.20 3.63
CA LEU A 211 16.14 9.58 2.23
C LEU A 211 17.00 8.65 1.38
N SER A 212 16.45 8.17 0.27
CA SER A 212 17.17 7.33 -0.68
C SER A 212 18.28 8.11 -1.40
N ALA A 213 19.26 7.38 -1.92
CA ALA A 213 20.29 7.98 -2.79
C ALA A 213 19.68 8.72 -4.00
N HIS A 214 18.55 8.24 -4.52
CA HIS A 214 17.82 8.91 -5.60
C HIS A 214 17.20 10.23 -5.15
N SER A 215 16.58 10.27 -3.96
CA SER A 215 16.04 11.51 -3.36
C SER A 215 17.11 12.56 -3.15
N LEU A 216 18.25 12.17 -2.57
CA LEU A 216 19.38 13.08 -2.34
C LEU A 216 19.95 13.62 -3.65
N LYS A 217 20.15 12.76 -4.65
CA LYS A 217 20.63 13.18 -5.97
C LYS A 217 19.65 14.11 -6.68
N TRP A 218 18.35 13.82 -6.58
CA TRP A 218 17.32 14.69 -7.12
C TRP A 218 17.30 16.05 -6.41
N LEU A 219 17.46 16.06 -5.08
CA LEU A 219 17.52 17.28 -4.28
C LEU A 219 18.70 18.17 -4.73
N GLU A 220 19.92 17.61 -4.80
CA GLU A 220 21.11 18.31 -5.30
C GLU A 220 20.86 18.97 -6.67
N ASN A 221 20.31 18.21 -7.61
CA ASN A 221 20.03 18.67 -8.97
C ASN A 221 18.95 19.76 -8.98
N THR A 222 17.92 19.61 -8.16
CA THR A 222 16.80 20.55 -8.07
C THR A 222 17.26 21.88 -7.48
N LEU A 223 18.03 21.84 -6.39
CA LEU A 223 18.61 23.03 -5.78
C LEU A 223 19.59 23.73 -6.73
N SER A 224 20.46 22.98 -7.40
CA SER A 224 21.43 23.52 -8.36
C SER A 224 20.79 24.24 -9.55
N LYS A 225 19.59 23.81 -9.98
CA LYS A 225 18.82 24.45 -11.05
C LYS A 225 18.04 25.69 -10.59
N ASN A 226 17.90 25.89 -9.29
CA ASN A 226 17.09 26.95 -8.70
C ASN A 226 17.88 27.75 -7.65
N LYS A 227 19.18 27.98 -7.88
CA LYS A 227 20.11 28.62 -6.91
C LYS A 227 19.68 29.98 -6.39
N ASN A 228 18.85 30.71 -7.13
CA ASN A 228 18.42 32.06 -6.78
C ASN A 228 17.02 32.12 -6.16
N MET A 229 16.36 30.97 -5.93
CA MET A 229 15.03 30.93 -5.35
C MET A 229 15.11 30.57 -3.86
N PRO A 230 14.56 31.40 -2.95
CA PRO A 230 14.40 31.03 -1.55
C PRO A 230 13.67 29.69 -1.44
N THR A 231 14.30 28.75 -0.74
CA THR A 231 13.88 27.36 -0.72
C THR A 231 13.49 26.91 0.68
N ILE A 232 12.32 26.29 0.77
CA ILE A 232 11.78 25.66 1.97
C ILE A 232 11.74 24.16 1.73
N ILE A 233 12.30 23.37 2.65
CA ILE A 233 12.24 21.92 2.60
C ILE A 233 11.22 21.41 3.62
N PHE A 234 10.34 20.51 3.19
CA PHE A 234 9.38 19.78 4.00
C PHE A 234 9.80 18.32 4.02
N CYS A 235 10.14 17.83 5.21
CA CYS A 235 10.53 16.45 5.43
C CYS A 235 9.98 16.01 6.78
N HIS A 236 9.59 14.76 6.92
CA HIS A 236 9.00 14.28 8.16
C HIS A 236 9.95 14.46 9.36
N ALA A 237 11.23 14.12 9.23
CA ALA A 237 12.19 14.25 10.32
C ALA A 237 12.93 15.60 10.34
N PRO A 238 13.25 16.12 11.55
CA PRO A 238 14.05 17.32 11.73
C PRO A 238 15.54 17.12 11.38
N LEU A 239 16.24 18.23 11.22
CA LEU A 239 17.71 18.26 11.13
C LEU A 239 18.34 17.97 12.49
N GLU A 240 19.45 17.23 12.51
CA GLU A 240 20.23 17.03 13.73
C GLU A 240 20.66 18.37 14.35
N ASN A 241 20.76 18.40 15.68
CA ASN A 241 21.18 19.56 16.47
C ASN A 241 20.23 20.78 16.40
N THR A 242 18.96 20.57 16.00
CA THR A 242 17.91 21.60 16.06
C THR A 242 16.89 21.37 17.18
N PHE A 243 17.08 20.29 17.94
CA PHE A 243 16.24 19.82 19.05
C PHE A 243 17.04 18.84 19.92
N LYS A 244 16.49 18.46 21.08
CA LYS A 244 17.03 17.38 21.92
C LYS A 244 16.29 16.07 21.60
N ALA A 245 17.02 15.05 21.14
CA ALA A 245 16.46 13.73 20.89
C ALA A 245 16.15 12.99 22.21
N SER A 246 15.17 12.09 22.19
CA SER A 246 14.91 11.20 23.32
C SER A 246 16.03 10.17 23.45
N GLU A 247 16.32 9.73 24.68
CA GLU A 247 17.33 8.70 24.93
C GLU A 247 16.97 7.37 24.26
N LYS A 248 15.67 7.03 24.25
CA LYS A 248 15.16 5.79 23.65
C LYS A 248 15.39 5.70 22.14
N LEU A 249 15.16 6.79 21.39
CA LEU A 249 15.32 6.77 19.94
C LEU A 249 16.76 7.09 19.51
N GLY A 250 17.42 7.99 20.25
CA GLY A 250 18.69 8.57 19.87
C GLY A 250 18.58 9.49 18.66
N MET A 251 19.61 10.32 18.45
CA MET A 251 19.61 11.37 17.42
C MET A 251 19.38 10.82 16.01
N ALA A 252 20.01 9.69 15.65
CA ALA A 252 19.92 9.14 14.30
C ALA A 252 18.51 8.65 13.93
N ASN A 253 17.75 8.11 14.88
CA ASN A 253 16.36 7.73 14.61
C ASN A 253 15.40 8.90 14.76
N SER A 254 15.76 9.97 15.48
CA SER A 254 14.92 11.16 15.65
C SER A 254 15.13 12.23 14.58
N SER A 255 16.08 12.06 13.65
CA SER A 255 16.44 13.05 12.64
C SER A 255 16.43 12.46 11.23
N VAL A 256 16.49 13.33 10.22
CA VAL A 256 16.61 12.91 8.82
C VAL A 256 17.97 12.27 8.56
N GLN A 257 17.97 11.12 7.90
CA GLN A 257 19.18 10.39 7.54
C GLN A 257 19.29 10.20 6.02
N PRO A 258 20.51 10.01 5.46
CA PRO A 258 21.81 10.13 6.13
C PRO A 258 22.20 11.60 6.39
N ALA A 259 22.47 11.93 7.66
CA ALA A 259 22.63 13.32 8.10
C ALA A 259 23.83 14.04 7.48
N ASP A 260 24.94 13.32 7.25
CA ASP A 260 26.16 13.84 6.61
C ASP A 260 25.88 14.35 5.18
N LYS A 261 25.14 13.58 4.39
CA LYS A 261 24.78 13.96 3.02
C LYS A 261 23.81 15.12 2.99
N VAL A 262 22.82 15.13 3.89
CA VAL A 262 21.91 16.26 4.01
C VAL A 262 22.70 17.52 4.38
N GLU A 263 23.63 17.44 5.33
CA GLU A 263 24.51 18.54 5.73
C GLU A 263 25.34 19.06 4.55
N ASP A 264 25.98 18.18 3.77
CA ASP A 264 26.78 18.55 2.60
C ASP A 264 25.95 19.30 1.54
N ILE A 265 24.73 18.81 1.27
CA ILE A 265 23.80 19.43 0.34
C ILE A 265 23.40 20.82 0.83
N LEU A 266 23.01 20.95 2.10
CA LEU A 266 22.57 22.22 2.67
C LEU A 266 23.70 23.26 2.71
N LYS A 267 24.92 22.86 3.10
CA LYS A 267 26.09 23.74 3.10
C LYS A 267 26.38 24.33 1.72
N SER A 268 26.19 23.53 0.67
CA SER A 268 26.42 23.90 -0.73
C SER A 268 25.30 24.74 -1.34
N ASN A 269 24.15 24.84 -0.66
CA ASN A 269 22.93 25.45 -1.19
C ASN A 269 22.34 26.47 -0.20
N LYS A 270 22.91 27.69 -0.20
CA LYS A 270 22.52 28.80 0.67
C LYS A 270 21.11 29.33 0.46
N GLN A 271 20.49 29.01 -0.67
CA GLN A 271 19.09 29.34 -0.94
C GLN A 271 18.11 28.54 -0.09
N VAL A 272 18.53 27.40 0.49
CA VAL A 272 17.74 26.70 1.50
C VAL A 272 17.90 27.43 2.83
N PHE A 273 16.80 27.99 3.32
CA PHE A 273 16.79 28.81 4.54
C PHE A 273 15.79 28.32 5.59
N MET A 274 14.90 27.39 5.24
CA MET A 274 13.90 26.83 6.18
C MET A 274 13.68 25.33 5.96
N TRP A 275 13.53 24.60 7.07
CA TRP A 275 13.23 23.15 7.11
C TRP A 275 12.04 22.89 8.03
N ALA A 276 10.92 22.39 7.51
CA ALA A 276 9.72 22.09 8.29
C ALA A 276 9.54 20.58 8.49
N SER A 277 9.33 20.17 9.75
CA SER A 277 9.29 18.75 10.13
C SER A 277 8.35 18.45 11.31
N GLY A 278 8.02 17.16 11.46
CA GLY A 278 7.33 16.55 12.59
C GLY A 278 8.26 15.57 13.34
N HIS A 279 7.85 14.30 13.46
CA HIS A 279 8.58 13.10 13.91
C HIS A 279 9.04 13.11 15.38
N ALA A 280 9.70 14.18 15.81
CA ALA A 280 10.19 14.34 17.17
C ALA A 280 9.10 14.80 18.16
N HIS A 281 7.87 15.02 17.69
CA HIS A 281 6.71 15.46 18.48
C HIS A 281 6.99 16.68 19.36
N ILE A 282 7.76 17.63 18.84
CA ILE A 282 8.14 18.83 19.59
C ILE A 282 6.89 19.72 19.68
N ARG A 283 6.18 19.64 20.81
CA ARG A 283 4.95 20.42 21.09
C ARG A 283 5.28 21.83 21.54
N THR A 284 4.27 22.71 21.57
CA THR A 284 4.38 24.10 22.05
C THR A 284 4.82 24.25 23.51
N SER A 285 4.75 23.19 24.32
CA SER A 285 5.30 23.16 25.69
C SER A 285 6.81 22.94 25.72
N ASN A 286 7.41 22.43 24.64
CA ASN A 286 8.82 22.10 24.58
C ASN A 286 9.66 23.37 24.29
N LYS A 287 10.75 23.57 25.05
CA LYS A 287 11.69 24.70 24.86
C LYS A 287 12.36 24.75 23.47
N HIS A 288 12.36 23.64 22.73
CA HIS A 288 12.89 23.56 21.37
C HIS A 288 11.83 23.82 20.29
N PHE A 289 10.57 24.09 20.64
CA PHE A 289 9.51 24.36 19.66
C PHE A 289 9.79 25.60 18.80
N ALA A 290 10.19 26.69 19.47
CA ALA A 290 10.58 27.94 18.84
C ALA A 290 11.65 28.59 19.73
N SER A 291 12.92 28.32 19.44
CA SER A 291 14.06 28.91 20.14
C SER A 291 15.25 29.15 19.21
N SER A 292 16.26 29.87 19.69
CA SER A 292 17.48 30.15 18.95
C SER A 292 18.23 28.88 18.49
N ALA A 293 18.04 27.76 19.19
CA ALA A 293 18.59 26.46 18.82
C ALA A 293 18.03 25.91 17.48
N ASN A 294 16.93 26.47 16.96
CA ASN A 294 16.35 26.01 15.71
C ASN A 294 17.10 26.51 14.46
N ILE A 295 18.09 27.39 14.60
CA ILE A 295 18.90 27.83 13.45
C ILE A 295 20.06 26.85 13.24
N TRP A 296 19.84 25.89 12.35
CA TRP A 296 20.85 24.92 11.96
C TRP A 296 22.02 25.61 11.25
N LYS A 297 23.23 25.47 11.85
CA LYS A 297 24.52 25.96 11.34
C LYS A 297 24.48 27.41 10.82
N ASN A 298 23.71 28.28 11.49
CA ASN A 298 23.54 29.69 11.13
C ASN A 298 23.06 29.91 9.68
N GLN A 299 22.24 29.00 9.15
CA GLN A 299 21.73 29.05 7.77
C GLN A 299 20.26 28.64 7.65
N VAL A 300 19.87 27.49 8.21
CA VAL A 300 18.53 26.92 7.98
C VAL A 300 17.71 27.01 9.26
N HIS A 301 16.57 27.69 9.22
CA HIS A 301 15.63 27.74 10.33
C HIS A 301 14.76 26.48 10.34
N ALA A 302 14.88 25.66 11.38
CA ALA A 302 14.01 24.52 11.61
C ALA A 302 12.66 24.98 12.17
N VAL A 303 11.57 24.56 11.53
CA VAL A 303 10.19 24.78 11.98
C VAL A 303 9.63 23.43 12.40
N HIS A 304 9.65 23.20 13.71
CA HIS A 304 9.12 21.98 14.30
C HIS A 304 7.62 22.04 14.47
N ASN A 305 6.97 20.89 14.26
CA ASN A 305 5.54 20.71 14.41
C ASN A 305 5.31 19.56 15.40
N GLY A 306 4.41 19.78 16.35
CA GLY A 306 4.01 18.75 17.31
C GLY A 306 2.96 17.82 16.72
N ASN A 307 2.79 16.66 17.35
CA ASN A 307 1.76 15.72 16.96
C ASN A 307 0.34 16.23 17.27
N ILE A 308 -0.60 15.91 16.38
CA ILE A 308 -2.01 16.23 16.56
C ILE A 308 -2.72 15.05 17.22
N ASN A 309 -3.21 15.26 18.44
CA ASN A 309 -3.91 14.28 19.23
C ASN A 309 -5.03 14.94 20.06
N ASN A 310 -5.66 14.15 20.94
CA ASN A 310 -6.80 14.61 21.74
C ASN A 310 -6.42 15.72 22.74
N ASP A 311 -5.17 15.78 23.18
CA ASP A 311 -4.68 16.69 24.20
C ASP A 311 -4.04 17.94 23.61
N ALA A 312 -3.28 17.77 22.52
CA ALA A 312 -2.58 18.82 21.79
C ALA A 312 -2.93 18.78 20.30
N ARG A 313 -3.38 19.91 19.75
CA ARG A 313 -3.73 20.04 18.32
C ARG A 313 -3.34 21.41 17.78
N CYS A 314 -2.13 21.81 18.16
CA CYS A 314 -1.50 23.01 17.65
C CYS A 314 -0.83 22.72 16.30
N PHE A 315 -0.91 23.65 15.35
CA PHE A 315 -0.22 23.54 14.08
C PHE A 315 0.34 24.89 13.62
N ASN A 316 1.40 24.87 12.82
CA ASN A 316 1.98 26.10 12.28
C ASN A 316 1.31 26.49 10.95
N MET A 317 1.20 27.78 10.72
CA MET A 317 0.84 28.38 9.43
C MET A 317 2.01 29.21 8.92
N LEU A 318 2.29 29.08 7.63
CA LEU A 318 3.28 29.86 6.90
C LEU A 318 2.55 30.87 6.01
N THR A 319 2.92 32.14 6.10
CA THR A 319 2.58 33.15 5.09
C THR A 319 3.87 33.52 4.36
N LEU A 320 3.96 33.14 3.09
CA LEU A 320 5.11 33.38 2.23
C LEU A 320 4.98 34.80 1.67
N THR A 321 5.95 35.68 1.96
CA THR A 321 6.02 37.06 1.41
C THR A 321 7.25 37.22 0.53
N SER A 322 7.41 38.33 -0.18
CA SER A 322 8.61 38.57 -0.99
C SER A 322 9.90 38.75 -0.17
N LYS A 323 9.81 39.03 1.14
CA LYS A 323 10.97 39.35 2.00
C LYS A 323 11.26 38.29 3.07
N TYR A 324 10.23 37.62 3.56
CA TYR A 324 10.32 36.68 4.66
C TYR A 324 9.16 35.68 4.66
N VAL A 325 9.28 34.64 5.47
CA VAL A 325 8.15 33.77 5.84
C VAL A 325 7.69 34.13 7.24
N LEU A 326 6.41 34.48 7.38
CA LEU A 326 5.78 34.61 8.69
C LEU A 326 5.31 33.23 9.14
N VAL A 327 5.80 32.77 10.28
CA VAL A 327 5.34 31.54 10.93
C VAL A 327 4.46 31.93 12.11
N ARG A 328 3.24 31.39 12.15
CA ARG A 328 2.29 31.59 13.25
C ARG A 328 1.79 30.25 13.76
N THR A 329 1.54 30.12 15.05
CA THR A 329 1.06 28.86 15.63
C THR A 329 -0.40 28.98 16.05
N TYR A 330 -1.24 28.09 15.53
CA TYR A 330 -2.66 28.02 15.88
C TYR A 330 -2.95 26.85 16.80
N ASP A 331 -3.68 27.09 17.88
CA ASP A 331 -4.19 26.06 18.79
C ASP A 331 -5.63 25.73 18.42
N ALA A 332 -5.82 24.64 17.68
CA ALA A 332 -7.15 24.23 17.24
C ALA A 332 -8.04 23.70 18.38
N LYS A 333 -7.48 23.40 19.57
CA LYS A 333 -8.27 22.96 20.74
C LYS A 333 -9.01 24.13 21.35
N ASN A 334 -8.31 25.26 21.48
CA ASN A 334 -8.80 26.46 22.14
C ASN A 334 -9.19 27.57 21.16
N ASP A 335 -9.14 27.30 19.86
CA ASP A 335 -9.52 28.22 18.78
C ASP A 335 -8.79 29.58 18.86
N LYS A 336 -7.46 29.54 19.09
CA LYS A 336 -6.67 30.75 19.34
C LYS A 336 -5.28 30.72 18.72
N TRP A 337 -4.80 31.90 18.34
CA TRP A 337 -3.41 32.12 17.95
C TRP A 337 -2.49 32.18 19.16
N LEU A 338 -1.38 31.45 19.12
CA LEU A 338 -0.35 31.47 20.16
C LEU A 338 0.73 32.51 19.78
N LYS A 339 0.41 33.79 19.97
CA LYS A 339 1.23 34.93 19.54
C LYS A 339 2.71 34.87 19.97
N LYS A 340 3.01 34.26 21.12
CA LYS A 340 4.40 34.09 21.61
C LYS A 340 5.30 33.30 20.67
N PHE A 341 4.74 32.58 19.70
CA PHE A 341 5.48 31.82 18.69
C PHE A 341 5.48 32.47 17.31
N ASP A 342 4.82 33.63 17.14
CA ASP A 342 4.82 34.37 15.88
C ASP A 342 6.26 34.84 15.60
N ARG A 343 6.76 34.55 14.39
CA ARG A 343 8.13 34.89 14.00
C ARG A 343 8.29 35.09 12.50
N LYS A 344 9.09 36.09 12.11
CA LYS A 344 9.45 36.37 10.72
C LYS A 344 10.82 35.79 10.42
N ILE A 345 10.90 34.86 9.47
CA ILE A 345 12.14 34.21 9.05
C ILE A 345 12.57 34.81 7.71
N GLY A 346 13.70 35.51 7.69
CA GLY A 346 14.31 36.03 6.47
C GLY A 346 14.89 34.92 5.60
N HIS A 347 15.15 35.21 4.32
CA HIS A 347 15.73 34.25 3.37
C HIS A 347 17.19 33.84 3.69
N ASP A 348 17.79 34.42 4.72
CA ASP A 348 19.07 33.99 5.30
C ASP A 348 18.90 33.02 6.51
N GLY A 349 17.65 32.63 6.81
CA GLY A 349 17.28 31.73 7.90
C GLY A 349 17.21 32.38 9.28
N LYS A 350 17.49 33.68 9.38
CA LYS A 350 17.49 34.40 10.65
C LYS A 350 16.13 35.03 10.93
N LEU A 351 15.90 35.31 12.22
CA LEU A 351 14.74 36.05 12.65
C LEU A 351 14.89 37.52 12.30
N ILE A 352 13.83 38.12 11.76
CA ILE A 352 13.72 39.56 11.55
C ILE A 352 13.07 40.15 12.81
N ALA A 353 13.76 41.09 13.47
CA ALA A 353 13.20 41.83 14.60
C ALA A 353 12.02 42.68 14.11
N ASP A 354 10.92 42.68 14.87
CA ASP A 354 9.85 43.64 14.63
C ASP A 354 10.33 45.04 15.03
N ASP A 355 10.03 46.01 14.18
CA ASP A 355 10.41 47.43 14.21
C ASP A 355 9.84 48.18 15.44
N GLY A 356 9.40 47.50 16.49
CA GLY A 356 8.74 48.09 17.64
C GLY A 356 8.67 47.17 18.85
N LYS A 357 9.43 47.54 19.88
CA LYS A 357 9.34 47.15 21.30
C LYS A 357 9.43 45.65 21.61
N ILE A 358 10.66 45.24 21.91
CA ILE A 358 10.92 44.20 22.89
C ILE A 358 10.40 44.75 24.24
N GLU A 359 9.26 44.23 24.72
CA GLU A 359 8.94 44.30 26.14
C GLU A 359 9.69 43.17 26.85
N ASP A 360 10.14 43.50 28.05
CA ASP A 360 11.34 42.99 28.68
C ASP A 360 11.32 41.50 29.05
N GLU A 361 12.53 40.99 29.22
CA GLU A 361 12.86 39.73 29.88
C GLU A 361 12.13 39.62 31.23
N GLU A 362 11.02 38.86 31.27
CA GLU A 362 10.55 38.29 32.53
C GLU A 362 11.50 37.14 32.89
N LYS A 363 12.24 37.35 33.98
CA LYS A 363 13.08 36.35 34.62
C LYS A 363 12.23 35.13 35.00
N ASP A 364 12.55 33.99 34.41
CA ASP A 364 11.98 32.71 34.80
C ASP A 364 12.33 32.41 36.28
N GLU A 365 11.30 32.30 37.12
CA GLU A 365 11.38 31.51 38.34
C GLU A 365 11.41 30.02 37.98
N PRO A 366 12.14 29.17 38.72
CA PRO A 366 12.32 27.76 38.37
C PRO A 366 11.01 27.01 38.54
N GLN A 367 10.30 26.79 37.43
CA GLN A 367 9.17 25.87 37.41
C GLN A 367 9.71 24.44 37.33
N LYS A 368 9.43 23.66 38.38
CA LYS A 368 9.85 22.27 38.57
C LYS A 368 9.68 21.43 37.30
N ASP A 369 10.72 20.65 37.02
CA ASP A 369 10.74 19.56 36.05
C ASP A 369 9.50 18.67 36.21
N GLY A 370 8.54 18.87 35.32
CA GLY A 370 7.49 17.91 35.01
C GLY A 370 7.89 17.24 33.72
N ASP A 371 8.64 16.15 33.82
CA ASP A 371 8.79 15.19 32.74
C ASP A 371 7.39 14.62 32.44
N ASP A 372 6.67 15.25 31.51
CA ASP A 372 5.45 14.68 30.92
C ASP A 372 5.87 13.57 29.95
N GLU A 373 6.28 12.44 30.54
CA GLU A 373 6.25 11.13 29.90
C GLU A 373 4.77 10.72 29.72
N ASP A 374 4.15 11.18 28.64
CA ASP A 374 2.92 10.54 28.16
C ASP A 374 3.28 9.16 27.59
N GLU A 375 3.13 8.14 28.43
CA GLU A 375 3.19 6.72 28.10
C GLU A 375 2.18 6.36 26.99
N ASP A 376 2.63 6.29 25.74
CA ASP A 376 2.08 5.32 24.79
C ASP A 376 3.02 4.09 24.80
N LYS A 377 2.68 3.12 25.65
CA LYS A 377 3.42 1.85 25.78
C LYS A 377 3.43 1.14 24.42
N ASN A 378 4.61 1.08 23.81
CA ASN A 378 5.04 -0.01 22.93
C ASN A 378 6.59 -0.10 22.94
N GLU A 379 7.07 -1.22 23.49
CA GLU A 379 8.41 -1.85 23.40
C GLU A 379 8.85 -2.04 21.93
N ASP A 380 10.10 -1.98 21.46
CA ASP A 380 11.47 -1.97 22.03
C ASP A 380 12.44 -1.36 21.00
N GLY A 381 13.61 -0.89 21.48
CA GLY A 381 14.80 -0.60 20.66
C GLY A 381 15.75 -1.80 20.55
N PRO A 382 16.80 -1.73 19.71
CA PRO A 382 17.68 -2.88 19.42
C PRO A 382 18.99 -2.85 20.24
N ASP A 383 19.41 -4.02 20.73
CA ASP A 383 20.78 -4.23 21.22
C ASP A 383 21.61 -4.99 20.17
N GLY A 384 22.84 -4.52 19.99
CA GLY A 384 23.91 -5.29 19.37
C GLY A 384 25.25 -4.95 20.01
N ALA A 385 26.05 -5.97 20.33
CA ALA A 385 27.52 -5.94 20.25
C ALA A 385 28.10 -7.35 20.49
N ALA A 386 29.21 -7.61 19.81
CA ALA A 386 29.93 -8.87 19.66
C ALA A 386 30.89 -9.20 20.81
N ASN A 387 31.37 -10.45 20.87
CA ASN A 387 32.81 -10.73 21.08
C ASN A 387 33.22 -12.14 20.62
N ASN A 388 34.45 -12.18 20.07
CA ASN A 388 35.21 -13.34 19.59
C ASN A 388 35.69 -14.26 20.72
N ASP A 389 35.93 -15.54 20.41
CA ASP A 389 37.19 -16.22 20.74
C ASP A 389 37.43 -17.44 19.85
N ASN A 390 38.70 -17.65 19.51
CA ASN A 390 39.23 -18.54 18.48
C ASN A 390 39.89 -19.77 19.13
N LYS A 391 39.78 -20.98 18.55
CA LYS A 391 40.79 -22.07 18.71
C LYS A 391 40.60 -23.20 17.68
N ASP A 392 41.71 -23.53 17.02
CA ASP A 392 41.92 -24.58 16.00
C ASP A 392 41.73 -26.02 16.50
N GLY A 393 41.34 -26.92 15.58
CA GLY A 393 41.49 -28.37 15.79
C GLY A 393 40.76 -29.30 14.81
N ASP A 394 41.46 -29.64 13.72
CA ASP A 394 41.44 -30.91 12.97
C ASP A 394 40.42 -31.20 11.85
N LYS A 395 40.97 -31.59 10.69
CA LYS A 395 40.29 -31.86 9.42
C LYS A 395 39.70 -33.26 9.41
N LYS A 396 38.38 -33.35 9.25
CA LYS A 396 37.71 -34.49 8.59
C LYS A 396 36.90 -33.94 7.42
N GLU A 397 37.21 -34.37 6.21
CA GLU A 397 36.35 -34.09 5.06
C GLU A 397 34.99 -34.78 5.30
N PRO A 398 33.88 -34.03 5.30
CA PRO A 398 32.56 -34.60 5.46
C PRO A 398 32.06 -35.07 4.09
N GLU A 399 32.34 -36.33 3.76
CA GLU A 399 31.62 -36.98 2.67
C GLU A 399 30.12 -37.06 3.04
N ASP A 400 29.27 -36.61 2.11
CA ASP A 400 27.80 -36.60 2.14
C ASP A 400 27.04 -35.44 2.84
N LEU A 401 27.61 -34.23 2.91
CA LEU A 401 26.79 -33.04 3.24
C LEU A 401 25.92 -32.61 2.04
N LYS A 402 24.59 -32.65 2.24
CA LYS A 402 23.59 -32.14 1.28
C LYS A 402 22.84 -30.95 1.87
N GLY A 403 22.62 -29.93 1.04
CA GLY A 403 21.84 -28.75 1.39
C GLY A 403 20.74 -28.46 0.37
N ILE A 404 19.72 -27.72 0.79
CA ILE A 404 18.68 -27.16 -0.06
C ILE A 404 18.70 -25.64 0.06
N VAL A 405 18.62 -24.93 -1.07
CA VAL A 405 18.46 -23.46 -1.05
C VAL A 405 17.18 -23.12 -0.32
N THR A 406 17.25 -22.28 0.72
CA THR A 406 16.13 -22.01 1.62
C THR A 406 14.85 -21.69 0.82
N PRO A 407 13.76 -22.46 1.02
CA PRO A 407 12.47 -22.19 0.40
C PRO A 407 12.02 -20.74 0.67
N GLY A 408 11.65 -20.00 -0.40
CA GLY A 408 11.19 -18.61 -0.31
C GLY A 408 12.21 -17.51 -0.61
N LEU A 409 13.50 -17.82 -0.79
CA LEU A 409 14.55 -16.81 -1.06
C LEU A 409 14.68 -16.33 -2.53
N GLY A 410 13.91 -16.88 -3.46
CA GLY A 410 14.04 -16.53 -4.90
C GLY A 410 15.35 -17.02 -5.53
N GLU A 411 16.07 -16.15 -6.25
CA GLU A 411 17.37 -16.44 -6.87
C GLU A 411 18.54 -16.12 -5.93
N VAL A 412 19.34 -17.14 -5.60
CA VAL A 412 20.52 -17.01 -4.73
C VAL A 412 21.80 -17.03 -5.57
N LYS A 413 22.71 -16.09 -5.32
CA LYS A 413 23.96 -15.92 -6.10
C LYS A 413 25.02 -16.96 -5.70
N VAL A 414 25.62 -17.60 -6.69
CA VAL A 414 26.80 -18.46 -6.56
C VAL A 414 28.04 -17.70 -7.02
N ARG A 415 29.13 -17.76 -6.26
CA ARG A 415 30.37 -17.00 -6.50
C ARG A 415 31.59 -17.90 -6.75
N ASP A 416 32.61 -17.38 -7.41
CA ASP A 416 33.89 -18.07 -7.66
C ASP A 416 34.86 -18.05 -6.46
N GLY A 417 34.56 -17.26 -5.43
CA GLY A 417 35.27 -17.18 -4.16
C GLY A 417 34.36 -16.65 -3.06
N ALA A 418 34.79 -16.78 -1.80
CA ALA A 418 34.14 -16.06 -0.69
C ALA A 418 34.20 -14.56 -0.99
N TRP A 419 33.02 -13.94 -1.20
CA TRP A 419 32.88 -12.54 -1.66
C TRP A 419 33.43 -12.24 -3.08
N GLY A 420 33.72 -13.27 -3.89
CA GLY A 420 34.19 -13.16 -5.28
C GLY A 420 33.10 -12.75 -6.28
N ASN A 421 33.40 -12.84 -7.58
CA ASN A 421 32.47 -12.49 -8.63
C ASN A 421 31.30 -13.49 -8.70
N VAL A 422 30.13 -13.01 -9.11
CA VAL A 422 28.95 -13.88 -9.30
C VAL A 422 29.17 -14.68 -10.58
N ILE A 423 29.19 -16.00 -10.45
CA ILE A 423 29.38 -16.94 -11.57
C ILE A 423 28.08 -17.66 -11.96
N GLY A 424 27.01 -17.45 -11.21
CA GLY A 424 25.68 -17.95 -11.54
C GLY A 424 24.69 -17.78 -10.40
N THR A 425 23.51 -18.39 -10.56
CA THR A 425 22.45 -18.40 -9.53
C THR A 425 21.89 -19.81 -9.33
N LEU A 426 21.34 -20.04 -8.15
CA LEU A 426 20.54 -21.21 -7.79
C LEU A 426 19.17 -20.75 -7.29
N PHE A 427 18.12 -21.42 -7.78
CA PHE A 427 16.75 -21.13 -7.38
C PHE A 427 16.39 -21.79 -6.05
N SER A 428 15.51 -21.13 -5.29
CA SER A 428 14.95 -21.65 -4.04
C SER A 428 14.42 -23.08 -4.17
N GLY A 429 14.67 -23.91 -3.15
CA GLY A 429 14.28 -25.32 -3.14
C GLY A 429 15.23 -26.25 -3.91
N LYS A 430 16.32 -25.74 -4.50
CA LYS A 430 17.31 -26.55 -5.22
C LYS A 430 18.22 -27.29 -4.24
N PHE A 431 18.33 -28.61 -4.40
CA PHE A 431 19.29 -29.44 -3.67
C PHE A 431 20.70 -29.34 -4.28
N VAL A 432 21.71 -29.30 -3.42
CA VAL A 432 23.12 -29.17 -3.78
C VAL A 432 23.98 -30.01 -2.85
N ASP A 433 24.96 -30.72 -3.42
CA ASP A 433 25.99 -31.41 -2.65
C ASP A 433 27.03 -30.38 -2.17
N ILE A 434 27.24 -30.32 -0.87
CA ILE A 434 28.21 -29.44 -0.22
C ILE A 434 29.50 -30.22 -0.10
N LYS A 435 30.54 -29.73 -0.77
CA LYS A 435 31.87 -30.36 -0.81
C LYS A 435 32.72 -29.97 0.38
N SER A 436 32.58 -28.75 0.88
CA SER A 436 33.27 -28.28 2.08
C SER A 436 32.62 -27.03 2.66
N VAL A 437 33.09 -26.61 3.84
CA VAL A 437 32.61 -25.43 4.56
C VAL A 437 33.80 -24.49 4.79
N GLU A 438 33.63 -23.19 4.55
CA GLU A 438 34.66 -22.18 4.75
C GLU A 438 34.02 -20.87 5.27
N GLY A 439 34.24 -20.53 6.54
CA GLY A 439 33.63 -19.35 7.17
C GLY A 439 32.10 -19.34 7.04
N ASP A 440 31.53 -18.27 6.48
CA ASP A 440 30.09 -18.13 6.24
C ASP A 440 29.59 -18.79 4.94
N TRP A 441 30.44 -19.60 4.29
CA TRP A 441 30.17 -20.15 2.97
C TRP A 441 30.14 -21.67 2.97
N TYR A 442 29.18 -22.23 2.23
CA TYR A 442 29.24 -23.58 1.71
C TYR A 442 29.91 -23.58 0.35
N ILE A 443 30.78 -24.55 0.14
CA ILE A 443 31.45 -24.79 -1.13
C ILE A 443 30.74 -25.94 -1.83
N ILE A 444 30.35 -25.72 -3.07
CA ILE A 444 29.58 -26.64 -3.90
C ILE A 444 30.30 -26.86 -5.24
N ASP A 445 29.98 -27.96 -5.92
CA ASP A 445 30.26 -28.08 -7.34
C ASP A 445 29.16 -27.34 -8.13
N TYR A 446 29.53 -26.32 -8.89
CA TYR A 446 28.65 -25.57 -9.76
C TYR A 446 29.16 -25.62 -11.20
N ASN A 447 28.56 -26.50 -12.00
CA ASN A 447 28.92 -26.76 -13.40
C ASN A 447 30.38 -27.22 -13.62
N GLY A 448 30.89 -28.10 -12.75
CA GLY A 448 32.25 -28.64 -12.83
C GLY A 448 33.34 -27.68 -12.33
N LYS A 449 32.94 -26.61 -11.64
CA LYS A 449 33.82 -25.60 -11.03
C LYS A 449 33.42 -25.39 -9.57
N LYS A 450 34.39 -24.95 -8.75
CA LYS A 450 34.16 -24.61 -7.35
C LYS A 450 33.25 -23.38 -7.25
N GLY A 451 32.13 -23.50 -6.54
CA GLY A 451 31.17 -22.42 -6.29
C GLY A 451 30.97 -22.17 -4.81
N TYR A 452 30.74 -20.92 -4.43
CA TYR A 452 30.54 -20.47 -3.05
C TYR A 452 29.12 -19.93 -2.86
N ILE A 453 28.41 -20.44 -1.85
CA ILE A 453 27.06 -19.99 -1.47
C ILE A 453 26.97 -19.70 0.03
N LEU A 454 26.28 -18.63 0.42
CA LEU A 454 26.18 -18.22 1.82
C LEU A 454 25.40 -19.26 2.64
N LYS A 455 25.88 -19.58 3.84
CA LYS A 455 25.26 -20.53 4.77
C LYS A 455 23.80 -20.21 5.06
N GLN A 456 23.50 -18.94 5.34
CA GLN A 456 22.14 -18.45 5.62
C GLN A 456 21.15 -18.61 4.46
N ALA A 457 21.65 -18.81 3.23
CA ALA A 457 20.83 -19.03 2.06
C ALA A 457 20.53 -20.52 1.81
N MET A 458 21.09 -21.40 2.64
CA MET A 458 21.00 -22.85 2.51
C MET A 458 20.51 -23.47 3.83
N LEU A 459 19.49 -24.31 3.75
CA LEU A 459 19.17 -25.25 4.82
C LEU A 459 20.01 -26.50 4.59
N THR A 460 20.73 -26.94 5.60
CA THR A 460 21.52 -28.17 5.53
C THR A 460 21.11 -29.11 6.65
N ASN A 461 21.47 -30.38 6.51
CA ASN A 461 21.20 -31.37 7.53
C ASN A 461 22.13 -31.22 8.77
N SER A 462 22.83 -30.09 8.97
CA SER A 462 23.78 -29.93 10.08
C SER A 462 23.95 -28.49 10.56
N GLY A 463 23.81 -28.30 11.87
CA GLY A 463 24.16 -27.11 12.63
C GLY A 463 24.52 -27.50 14.07
N ASP A 464 25.81 -27.78 14.27
CA ASP A 464 26.59 -28.04 15.50
C ASP A 464 27.01 -29.51 15.78
N ASP A 465 28.33 -29.70 15.88
CA ASP A 465 29.11 -30.91 15.56
C ASP A 465 29.15 -32.00 16.64
N SER A 466 28.40 -31.88 17.74
CA SER A 466 28.65 -32.72 18.93
C SER A 466 27.57 -33.74 19.31
N LYS A 467 26.38 -33.80 18.68
CA LYS A 467 25.37 -34.85 18.97
C LYS A 467 24.57 -35.29 17.74
N LEU A 468 25.27 -35.92 16.80
CA LEU A 468 24.70 -36.63 15.66
C LEU A 468 24.22 -38.05 16.06
N LYS A 469 22.91 -38.21 16.27
CA LYS A 469 22.18 -39.45 15.92
C LYS A 469 20.65 -39.25 15.94
N LYS A 470 20.06 -39.45 14.76
CA LYS A 470 18.63 -39.53 14.36
C LYS A 470 17.85 -38.22 14.19
N MET A 471 17.75 -37.75 12.94
CA MET A 471 16.43 -37.46 12.35
C MET A 471 16.44 -37.68 10.83
N LYS A 472 15.24 -37.94 10.30
CA LYS A 472 14.93 -38.86 9.19
C LYS A 472 14.19 -38.10 8.08
N THR A 473 14.31 -38.54 6.83
CA THR A 473 13.47 -38.19 5.65
C THR A 473 11.99 -38.58 5.79
N THR A 474 11.53 -38.87 7.01
CA THR A 474 10.23 -39.44 7.32
C THR A 474 9.34 -38.37 7.96
N ALA A 475 8.28 -37.97 7.27
CA ALA A 475 7.24 -37.07 7.74
C ALA A 475 5.99 -37.87 8.13
N THR A 476 5.04 -37.23 8.80
CA THR A 476 3.79 -37.86 9.22
C THR A 476 2.62 -37.16 8.52
N VAL A 477 1.66 -37.94 8.04
CA VAL A 477 0.42 -37.42 7.49
C VAL A 477 -0.41 -36.80 8.62
N ASP A 478 -0.86 -35.57 8.45
CA ASP A 478 -1.67 -34.81 9.40
C ASP A 478 -2.96 -34.38 8.70
N VAL A 479 -4.00 -35.20 8.86
CA VAL A 479 -5.30 -35.05 8.20
C VAL A 479 -6.40 -35.51 9.14
N ASP A 480 -7.63 -35.09 8.88
CA ASP A 480 -8.77 -35.64 9.61
C ASP A 480 -8.85 -37.18 9.35
N PRO A 481 -8.87 -38.02 10.42
CA PRO A 481 -8.91 -39.47 10.31
C PRO A 481 -10.07 -40.03 9.45
N ALA A 482 -11.17 -39.29 9.33
CA ALA A 482 -12.32 -39.71 8.52
C ALA A 482 -12.02 -39.68 7.00
N TYR A 483 -11.05 -38.87 6.55
CA TYR A 483 -10.86 -38.57 5.13
C TYR A 483 -9.52 -39.05 4.55
N GLY A 484 -8.45 -39.04 5.35
CA GLY A 484 -7.07 -39.37 4.96
C GLY A 484 -6.51 -38.54 3.79
N LEU A 485 -5.24 -38.75 3.44
CA LEU A 485 -4.50 -37.99 2.43
C LEU A 485 -4.41 -38.74 1.10
N ASN A 486 -4.87 -38.14 0.01
CA ASN A 486 -4.74 -38.73 -1.32
C ASN A 486 -3.28 -38.73 -1.80
N VAL A 487 -2.84 -39.86 -2.34
CA VAL A 487 -1.56 -39.99 -3.06
C VAL A 487 -1.84 -40.01 -4.56
N ARG A 488 -1.09 -39.21 -5.33
CA ARG A 488 -1.25 -39.04 -6.78
C ARG A 488 -0.02 -39.46 -7.58
N ASP A 489 -0.16 -39.74 -8.86
CA ASP A 489 0.96 -40.11 -9.76
C ASP A 489 1.72 -38.92 -10.37
N GLY A 490 1.20 -37.71 -10.18
CA GLY A 490 1.84 -36.44 -10.55
C GLY A 490 1.39 -35.32 -9.61
N ALA A 491 2.08 -34.19 -9.64
CA ALA A 491 1.56 -32.96 -9.05
C ALA A 491 0.26 -32.59 -9.78
N TRP A 492 -0.88 -32.69 -9.09
CA TRP A 492 -2.24 -32.60 -9.66
C TRP A 492 -2.66 -33.75 -10.61
N GLY A 493 -1.92 -34.87 -10.60
CA GLY A 493 -2.25 -36.08 -11.36
C GLY A 493 -3.40 -36.90 -10.77
N ASP A 494 -3.63 -38.09 -11.29
CA ASP A 494 -4.71 -38.96 -10.85
C ASP A 494 -4.42 -39.57 -9.48
N LYS A 495 -5.49 -39.86 -8.73
CA LYS A 495 -5.38 -40.50 -7.42
C LYS A 495 -4.96 -41.96 -7.59
N ILE A 496 -3.77 -42.30 -7.11
CA ILE A 496 -3.22 -43.67 -7.12
C ILE A 496 -3.27 -44.35 -5.74
N GLY A 497 -3.67 -43.63 -4.71
CA GLY A 497 -3.81 -44.18 -3.37
C GLY A 497 -4.28 -43.18 -2.34
N LYS A 498 -4.24 -43.63 -1.09
CA LYS A 498 -4.59 -42.86 0.09
C LYS A 498 -3.66 -43.30 1.24
N LEU A 499 -3.32 -42.36 2.10
CA LEU A 499 -2.63 -42.53 3.37
C LEU A 499 -3.58 -42.10 4.48
N ASP A 500 -3.51 -42.74 5.63
CA ASP A 500 -4.34 -42.40 6.77
C ASP A 500 -3.64 -41.37 7.67
N ASP A 501 -4.40 -40.75 8.56
CA ASP A 501 -3.84 -39.83 9.55
C ASP A 501 -2.79 -40.55 10.42
N GLY A 502 -1.66 -39.89 10.66
CA GLY A 502 -0.54 -40.47 11.37
C GLY A 502 0.37 -41.40 10.54
N ASP A 503 0.08 -41.63 9.25
CA ASP A 503 0.94 -42.45 8.38
C ASP A 503 2.32 -41.82 8.21
N LYS A 504 3.36 -42.64 8.33
CA LYS A 504 4.75 -42.20 8.12
C LYS A 504 5.14 -42.32 6.65
N ILE A 505 5.58 -41.22 6.05
CA ILE A 505 5.94 -41.14 4.64
C ILE A 505 7.37 -40.66 4.46
N GLU A 506 8.05 -41.19 3.45
CA GLU A 506 9.39 -40.73 3.09
C GLU A 506 9.31 -39.69 1.97
N ILE A 507 9.79 -38.48 2.24
CA ILE A 507 9.85 -37.38 1.26
C ILE A 507 11.14 -37.51 0.45
N THR A 508 10.98 -37.67 -0.85
CA THR A 508 12.06 -37.88 -1.84
C THR A 508 12.25 -36.68 -2.78
N GLY A 509 11.38 -35.68 -2.69
CA GLY A 509 11.49 -34.44 -3.47
C GLY A 509 10.29 -33.51 -3.28
N VAL A 510 10.34 -32.37 -3.95
CA VAL A 510 9.30 -31.33 -3.88
C VAL A 510 8.98 -30.86 -5.29
N GLU A 511 7.69 -30.71 -5.59
CA GLU A 511 7.21 -30.23 -6.88
C GLU A 511 5.99 -29.32 -6.67
N GLY A 512 6.21 -28.00 -6.69
CA GLY A 512 5.18 -27.03 -6.34
C GLY A 512 4.64 -27.26 -4.91
N ASP A 513 3.33 -27.41 -4.77
CA ASP A 513 2.67 -27.69 -3.47
C ASP A 513 2.62 -29.18 -3.10
N TRP A 514 3.40 -30.01 -3.79
CA TRP A 514 3.42 -31.45 -3.59
C TRP A 514 4.77 -31.90 -3.03
N TYR A 515 4.72 -32.77 -2.02
CA TYR A 515 5.84 -33.63 -1.67
C TYR A 515 5.83 -34.85 -2.59
N LYS A 516 6.97 -35.13 -3.19
CA LYS A 516 7.25 -36.38 -3.91
C LYS A 516 7.65 -37.42 -2.88
N ILE A 517 6.93 -38.51 -2.79
CA ILE A 517 7.10 -39.57 -1.80
C ILE A 517 7.29 -40.92 -2.48
N LYS A 518 7.85 -41.89 -1.74
CA LYS A 518 7.85 -43.29 -2.18
C LYS A 518 6.56 -43.96 -1.72
N PHE A 519 5.73 -44.42 -2.65
CA PHE A 519 4.44 -45.04 -2.35
C PHE A 519 4.25 -46.33 -3.14
N LYS A 520 4.13 -47.48 -2.44
CA LYS A 520 3.96 -48.83 -3.03
C LYS A 520 4.97 -49.16 -4.15
N GLY A 521 6.23 -48.77 -3.96
CA GLY A 521 7.31 -49.05 -4.92
C GLY A 521 7.37 -48.13 -6.14
N LYS A 522 6.47 -47.13 -6.25
CA LYS A 522 6.47 -46.10 -7.28
C LYS A 522 6.60 -44.70 -6.67
N THR A 523 6.85 -43.70 -7.51
CA THR A 523 6.81 -42.29 -7.11
C THR A 523 5.35 -41.85 -6.94
N GLY A 524 5.03 -41.29 -5.77
CA GLY A 524 3.74 -40.70 -5.48
C GLY A 524 3.87 -39.25 -5.06
N PHE A 525 2.77 -38.51 -5.10
CA PHE A 525 2.72 -37.10 -4.75
C PHE A 525 1.63 -36.87 -3.72
N VAL A 526 1.97 -36.16 -2.64
CA VAL A 526 1.03 -35.78 -1.58
C VAL A 526 1.11 -34.29 -1.33
N TYR A 527 -0.03 -33.69 -1.00
CA TYR A 527 -0.10 -32.24 -0.86
C TYR A 527 0.55 -31.78 0.44
N LYS A 528 1.43 -30.78 0.37
CA LYS A 528 2.30 -30.37 1.48
C LYS A 528 1.55 -29.98 2.74
N ALA A 529 0.38 -29.36 2.59
CA ALA A 529 -0.42 -28.85 3.70
C ALA A 529 -0.96 -29.93 4.66
N TYR A 530 -0.81 -31.21 4.29
CA TYR A 530 -1.33 -32.37 5.03
C TYR A 530 -0.22 -33.29 5.53
N VAL A 531 1.02 -32.79 5.55
CA VAL A 531 2.20 -33.54 5.92
C VAL A 531 2.99 -32.72 6.92
N ASP A 532 3.00 -33.20 8.16
CA ASP A 532 3.77 -32.63 9.26
C ASP A 532 5.18 -33.24 9.27
N VAL A 533 6.17 -32.40 9.00
CA VAL A 533 7.60 -32.76 9.00
C VAL A 533 8.22 -32.69 10.40
N ASN A 534 7.49 -32.21 11.40
CA ASN A 534 7.96 -31.95 12.77
C ASN A 534 7.38 -32.94 13.80
N LYS A 535 6.25 -33.61 13.54
CA LYS A 535 5.70 -34.69 14.39
C LYS A 535 6.17 -36.08 13.95
N ALA A 536 7.35 -36.52 14.38
CA ALA A 536 7.78 -37.90 14.22
C ALA A 536 7.81 -38.66 15.55
N GLY A 537 6.65 -38.80 16.21
CA GLY A 537 6.50 -39.76 17.30
C GLY A 537 5.47 -39.37 18.35
N GLU A 538 4.23 -39.84 18.21
CA GLU A 538 3.39 -40.36 19.30
C GLU A 538 2.07 -40.89 18.72
N LYS A 539 1.64 -42.06 19.19
CA LYS A 539 0.42 -42.76 18.73
C LYS A 539 -0.69 -42.50 19.75
N ARG A 540 -1.81 -41.90 19.35
CA ARG A 540 -3.01 -41.79 20.21
C ARG A 540 -4.01 -42.89 19.86
N ILE A 541 -4.53 -43.53 20.92
CA ILE A 541 -5.42 -44.70 20.90
C ILE A 541 -6.89 -44.26 20.75
N ALA A 542 -7.66 -45.09 20.05
CA ALA A 542 -9.06 -44.97 19.67
C ALA A 542 -10.09 -45.17 20.81
N GLY A 543 -11.32 -44.68 20.57
CA GLY A 543 -12.57 -45.00 21.29
C GLY A 543 -13.45 -43.75 21.45
N ALA A 544 -14.73 -43.70 21.12
CA ALA A 544 -15.75 -44.76 21.06
C ALA A 544 -16.85 -44.48 20.01
N GLU A 545 -17.48 -45.58 19.62
CA GLU A 545 -18.54 -45.77 18.62
C GLU A 545 -19.91 -45.19 19.03
N GLU A 546 -20.74 -44.86 18.03
CA GLU A 546 -22.10 -45.41 17.92
C GLU A 546 -22.39 -45.80 16.46
N LYS A 547 -23.13 -46.90 16.27
CA LYS A 547 -23.37 -47.68 15.04
C LYS A 547 -24.87 -48.07 15.02
N PRO A 548 -25.43 -48.73 13.98
CA PRO A 548 -25.72 -48.33 12.59
C PRO A 548 -27.23 -48.40 12.22
N ALA A 549 -27.57 -47.98 11.00
CA ALA A 549 -28.59 -48.67 10.19
C ALA A 549 -28.16 -48.70 8.70
N SER A 550 -28.19 -49.90 8.10
CA SER A 550 -27.63 -50.26 6.78
C SER A 550 -28.72 -50.32 5.67
N PRO A 551 -28.50 -50.91 4.47
CA PRO A 551 -28.39 -50.17 3.20
C PRO A 551 -29.39 -50.63 2.10
N VAL A 552 -29.56 -49.86 1.02
CA VAL A 552 -30.14 -50.40 -0.23
C VAL A 552 -29.35 -50.00 -1.48
N LYS A 553 -29.02 -51.07 -2.21
CA LYS A 553 -28.29 -51.37 -3.46
C LYS A 553 -28.34 -50.39 -4.66
N GLN A 554 -27.25 -50.48 -5.43
CA GLN A 554 -27.10 -50.13 -6.85
C GLN A 554 -27.96 -50.98 -7.82
N SER A 555 -28.39 -50.34 -8.90
CA SER A 555 -28.51 -50.84 -10.28
C SER A 555 -28.57 -49.58 -11.17
N GLY A 556 -27.86 -49.37 -12.27
CA GLY A 556 -27.36 -50.27 -13.31
C GLY A 556 -27.97 -49.82 -14.65
N ALA A 557 -27.10 -49.48 -15.64
CA ALA A 557 -27.38 -49.34 -17.08
C ALA A 557 -28.26 -48.12 -17.49
N ASP A 558 -28.08 -47.39 -18.60
CA ASP A 558 -27.54 -47.74 -19.91
C ASP A 558 -27.10 -46.51 -20.73
N ASN A 559 -26.20 -46.79 -21.68
CA ASN A 559 -25.76 -45.96 -22.80
C ASN A 559 -26.91 -45.48 -23.72
N LYS A 560 -26.78 -44.28 -24.30
CA LYS A 560 -26.84 -44.09 -25.76
C LYS A 560 -26.37 -42.70 -26.22
N THR A 561 -25.32 -42.73 -27.03
CA THR A 561 -24.88 -41.75 -28.01
C THR A 561 -25.93 -41.50 -29.09
N VAL A 562 -26.02 -40.25 -29.59
CA VAL A 562 -26.34 -39.94 -30.99
C VAL A 562 -25.53 -38.72 -31.43
N GLU A 563 -24.95 -38.83 -32.62
CA GLU A 563 -24.01 -37.95 -33.29
C GLU A 563 -24.64 -36.73 -34.00
N ALA A 564 -23.73 -35.93 -34.56
CA ALA A 564 -23.77 -34.62 -35.22
C ALA A 564 -24.65 -34.42 -36.47
N ALA A 565 -24.90 -33.14 -36.79
CA ALA A 565 -24.70 -32.47 -38.09
C ALA A 565 -25.05 -30.96 -37.94
N ASP A 566 -24.13 -30.01 -38.14
CA ASP A 566 -23.81 -29.29 -39.42
C ASP A 566 -24.99 -28.40 -39.90
N GLY A 567 -24.92 -27.10 -40.24
CA GLY A 567 -23.92 -26.04 -40.35
C GLY A 567 -24.60 -24.85 -41.07
N LYS A 568 -24.28 -23.58 -40.77
CA LYS A 568 -24.18 -22.42 -41.72
C LYS A 568 -24.13 -21.05 -41.02
N LYS A 569 -23.41 -20.16 -41.70
CA LYS A 569 -23.00 -18.80 -41.35
C LYS A 569 -23.79 -17.79 -42.21
N ALA A 570 -24.24 -16.66 -41.64
CA ALA A 570 -24.38 -15.37 -42.33
C ALA A 570 -24.66 -14.20 -41.34
N ASP A 571 -24.01 -13.06 -41.61
CA ASP A 571 -24.13 -11.73 -40.99
C ASP A 571 -25.55 -11.12 -41.05
N ASN A 572 -25.96 -10.30 -40.09
CA ASN A 572 -25.73 -8.85 -40.09
C ASN A 572 -26.40 -8.13 -38.89
N SER A 573 -25.83 -6.98 -38.55
CA SER A 573 -26.20 -5.93 -37.58
C SER A 573 -27.65 -5.84 -37.05
N SER A 574 -27.80 -5.97 -35.74
CA SER A 574 -28.71 -5.16 -34.90
C SER A 574 -28.39 -5.42 -33.42
N GLN A 575 -28.03 -4.38 -32.69
CA GLN A 575 -27.82 -4.40 -31.24
C GLN A 575 -29.08 -4.90 -30.52
N PRO A 576 -28.97 -5.83 -29.55
CA PRO A 576 -29.98 -5.96 -28.51
C PRO A 576 -29.39 -5.78 -27.11
N ALA A 577 -30.28 -5.41 -26.19
CA ALA A 577 -30.06 -5.23 -24.77
C ALA A 577 -29.26 -6.37 -24.12
N ALA A 578 -28.51 -6.03 -23.05
CA ALA A 578 -27.77 -6.94 -22.20
C ALA A 578 -28.68 -8.01 -21.59
N GLY A 579 -28.92 -9.10 -22.33
CA GLY A 579 -29.54 -10.31 -21.85
C GLY A 579 -28.54 -11.11 -21.03
N THR A 580 -28.97 -11.58 -19.87
CA THR A 580 -28.27 -12.51 -18.99
C THR A 580 -27.82 -13.75 -19.77
N LYS A 581 -26.53 -13.84 -20.12
CA LYS A 581 -25.95 -15.06 -20.69
C LYS A 581 -25.89 -16.14 -19.61
N GLY A 582 -26.39 -17.31 -19.98
CA GLY A 582 -26.92 -18.32 -19.07
C GLY A 582 -25.90 -19.08 -18.23
N PHE A 583 -26.44 -19.66 -17.15
CA PHE A 583 -25.83 -20.77 -16.43
C PHE A 583 -25.71 -21.98 -17.35
N GLU A 584 -24.59 -22.69 -17.27
CA GLU A 584 -24.57 -24.06 -17.76
C GLU A 584 -25.52 -24.93 -16.91
N LYS A 585 -25.92 -26.10 -17.43
CA LYS A 585 -26.60 -27.15 -16.63
C LYS A 585 -25.81 -27.51 -15.36
N SER A 586 -24.51 -27.16 -15.31
CA SER A 586 -23.61 -27.32 -14.17
C SER A 586 -23.83 -26.31 -13.03
N GLY A 587 -24.65 -25.26 -13.20
CA GLY A 587 -24.88 -24.23 -12.18
C GLY A 587 -23.75 -23.19 -12.06
N LEU A 588 -22.85 -23.13 -13.05
CA LEU A 588 -21.75 -22.17 -13.16
C LEU A 588 -22.03 -21.17 -14.29
N LEU A 589 -21.50 -19.96 -14.16
CA LEU A 589 -21.51 -18.96 -15.23
C LEU A 589 -20.60 -19.41 -16.37
N ASN A 590 -21.10 -19.35 -17.61
CA ASN A 590 -20.30 -19.59 -18.80
C ASN A 590 -19.48 -18.35 -19.19
N VAL A 591 -18.54 -17.96 -18.32
CA VAL A 591 -17.60 -16.88 -18.60
C VAL A 591 -16.53 -17.39 -19.57
N PRO A 592 -16.29 -16.74 -20.72
CA PRO A 592 -15.24 -17.14 -21.65
C PRO A 592 -13.86 -17.15 -20.98
N GLU A 593 -13.10 -18.23 -21.16
CA GLU A 593 -11.73 -18.34 -20.66
C GLU A 593 -10.76 -17.56 -21.55
N ARG A 594 -9.80 -16.85 -20.93
CA ARG A 594 -8.73 -16.14 -21.65
C ARG A 594 -7.41 -16.30 -20.90
N ALA A 595 -6.33 -16.42 -21.66
CA ALA A 595 -4.98 -16.50 -21.12
C ALA A 595 -4.26 -15.15 -21.27
N GLN A 596 -3.72 -14.62 -20.19
CA GLN A 596 -2.90 -13.40 -20.19
C GLN A 596 -1.59 -13.63 -20.96
N ARG A 597 -1.07 -14.87 -20.97
CA ARG A 597 0.13 -15.29 -21.71
C ARG A 597 -0.16 -15.79 -23.14
N ALA A 598 -1.36 -15.57 -23.66
CA ALA A 598 -1.66 -15.92 -25.05
C ALA A 598 -0.73 -15.14 -26.01
N PRO A 599 -0.24 -15.75 -27.11
CA PRO A 599 0.70 -15.12 -28.04
C PRO A 599 0.25 -13.74 -28.55
N GLU A 600 -1.05 -13.56 -28.77
CA GLU A 600 -1.67 -12.31 -29.22
C GLU A 600 -1.57 -11.16 -28.22
N ASN A 601 -1.30 -11.46 -26.93
CA ASN A 601 -1.04 -10.43 -25.92
C ASN A 601 0.42 -9.96 -25.93
N GLY A 602 1.27 -10.53 -26.79
CA GLY A 602 2.68 -10.19 -26.90
C GLY A 602 3.50 -10.56 -25.65
N PRO A 603 4.68 -9.95 -25.42
CA PRO A 603 5.54 -10.28 -24.28
C PRO A 603 4.93 -9.88 -22.91
N LEU A 604 3.72 -9.31 -22.91
CA LEU A 604 3.07 -8.66 -21.78
C LEU A 604 2.42 -9.64 -20.80
N GLY A 605 2.51 -10.95 -21.05
CA GLY A 605 1.73 -11.96 -20.33
C GLY A 605 2.06 -12.12 -18.83
N HIS A 606 3.01 -11.38 -18.27
CA HIS A 606 3.35 -11.47 -16.84
C HIS A 606 2.62 -10.42 -15.96
N SER A 607 1.91 -9.45 -16.55
CA SER A 607 1.32 -8.32 -15.79
C SER A 607 -0.17 -8.07 -16.10
N LEU A 608 -0.81 -8.95 -16.86
CA LEU A 608 -2.13 -8.73 -17.44
C LEU A 608 -3.29 -9.45 -16.72
N CYS A 609 -3.10 -9.96 -15.50
CA CYS A 609 -4.15 -10.70 -14.78
C CYS A 609 -5.44 -9.88 -14.58
N GLY A 610 -5.32 -8.61 -14.20
CA GLY A 610 -6.46 -7.68 -14.05
C GLY A 610 -7.19 -7.41 -15.38
N PRO A 611 -6.49 -6.92 -16.43
CA PRO A 611 -7.08 -6.69 -17.75
C PRO A 611 -7.70 -7.94 -18.37
N THR A 612 -7.06 -9.10 -18.21
CA THR A 612 -7.56 -10.37 -18.74
C THR A 612 -8.81 -10.79 -18.00
N SER A 613 -8.85 -10.65 -16.67
CA SER A 613 -10.05 -10.94 -15.86
C SER A 613 -11.21 -10.02 -16.22
N LEU A 614 -10.97 -8.73 -16.42
CA LEU A 614 -12.00 -7.81 -16.89
C LEU A 614 -12.46 -8.16 -18.30
N ALA A 615 -11.53 -8.47 -19.21
CA ALA A 615 -11.88 -8.86 -20.57
C ALA A 615 -12.77 -10.12 -20.62
N MET A 616 -12.52 -11.12 -19.76
CA MET A 616 -13.39 -12.28 -19.59
C MET A 616 -14.80 -11.87 -19.11
N ALA A 617 -14.88 -10.99 -18.11
CA ALA A 617 -16.16 -10.51 -17.59
C ALA A 617 -16.95 -9.66 -18.61
N LEU A 618 -16.28 -8.83 -19.42
CA LEU A 618 -16.90 -8.07 -20.51
C LEU A 618 -17.44 -9.00 -21.62
N ASP A 619 -16.67 -10.03 -21.98
CA ASP A 619 -17.02 -11.00 -23.01
C ASP A 619 -18.23 -11.87 -22.61
N PHE A 620 -18.35 -12.18 -21.32
CA PHE A 620 -19.54 -12.81 -20.76
C PHE A 620 -20.82 -12.01 -21.10
N TYR A 621 -20.76 -10.69 -21.11
CA TYR A 621 -21.87 -9.82 -21.52
C TYR A 621 -21.90 -9.50 -23.03
N GLY A 622 -21.04 -10.15 -23.83
CA GLY A 622 -20.96 -9.95 -25.29
C GLY A 622 -20.09 -8.78 -25.73
N VAL A 623 -19.37 -8.13 -24.81
CA VAL A 623 -18.41 -7.06 -25.15
C VAL A 623 -17.04 -7.70 -25.35
N ASN A 624 -16.82 -8.27 -26.54
CA ASN A 624 -15.53 -8.89 -26.88
C ASN A 624 -14.47 -7.82 -27.19
N LYS A 625 -13.61 -7.57 -26.22
CA LYS A 625 -12.49 -6.62 -26.33
C LYS A 625 -11.15 -7.32 -26.10
N PRO A 626 -10.13 -7.16 -26.97
CA PRO A 626 -8.80 -7.73 -26.74
C PRO A 626 -8.19 -7.28 -25.40
N THR A 627 -7.51 -8.20 -24.69
CA THR A 627 -6.89 -7.94 -23.38
C THR A 627 -5.98 -6.70 -23.41
N VAL A 628 -5.19 -6.52 -24.47
CA VAL A 628 -4.29 -5.36 -24.63
C VAL A 628 -5.04 -4.02 -24.75
N LYS A 629 -6.29 -4.01 -25.24
CA LYS A 629 -7.12 -2.79 -25.24
C LYS A 629 -7.66 -2.52 -23.84
N VAL A 630 -8.16 -3.56 -23.17
CA VAL A 630 -8.60 -3.46 -21.77
C VAL A 630 -7.45 -2.99 -20.88
N ALA A 631 -6.22 -3.43 -21.12
CA ALA A 631 -5.03 -3.03 -20.37
C ALA A 631 -4.73 -1.53 -20.43
N LYS A 632 -5.08 -0.85 -21.53
CA LYS A 632 -4.99 0.61 -21.63
C LYS A 632 -6.06 1.29 -20.79
N GLU A 633 -7.27 0.75 -20.79
CA GLU A 633 -8.42 1.28 -20.04
C GLU A 633 -8.25 1.13 -18.53
N THR A 634 -7.67 0.01 -18.10
CA THR A 634 -7.30 -0.26 -16.70
C THR A 634 -5.99 0.40 -16.28
N LYS A 635 -5.36 1.19 -17.17
CA LYS A 635 -4.08 1.89 -16.94
C LYS A 635 -2.94 0.96 -16.50
N THR A 636 -3.00 -0.30 -16.90
CA THR A 636 -1.95 -1.31 -16.66
C THR A 636 -0.69 -0.99 -17.49
N LEU A 637 -0.86 -0.26 -18.59
CA LEU A 637 0.22 0.26 -19.43
C LEU A 637 0.37 1.76 -19.18
N SER A 638 1.52 2.20 -18.66
CA SER A 638 1.82 3.64 -18.49
C SER A 638 2.08 4.33 -19.83
N SER A 639 1.90 5.65 -19.87
CA SER A 639 2.11 6.50 -21.06
C SER A 639 3.56 6.53 -21.60
N GLY A 640 4.52 5.90 -20.90
CA GLY A 640 5.91 5.73 -21.32
C GLY A 640 6.32 4.29 -21.65
N GLY A 641 5.38 3.34 -21.73
CA GLY A 641 5.68 1.93 -22.05
C GLY A 641 6.26 1.10 -20.89
N GLY A 642 6.27 1.64 -19.66
CA GLY A 642 6.67 0.92 -18.45
C GLY A 642 5.50 0.21 -17.73
N TRP A 643 5.82 -0.91 -17.07
CA TRP A 643 4.88 -1.86 -16.45
C TRP A 643 4.45 -1.45 -15.03
N GLN A 644 3.15 -1.56 -14.74
CA GLN A 644 2.60 -1.49 -13.38
C GLN A 644 1.53 -2.58 -13.19
N GLY A 645 1.41 -3.12 -11.97
CA GLY A 645 0.26 -3.95 -11.59
C GLY A 645 -1.05 -3.19 -11.79
N THR A 646 -2.18 -3.89 -11.88
CA THR A 646 -3.47 -3.23 -12.12
C THR A 646 -4.17 -2.93 -10.80
N TYR A 647 -4.39 -1.65 -10.49
CA TYR A 647 -5.19 -1.27 -9.31
C TYR A 647 -6.66 -1.69 -9.49
N CYS A 648 -7.28 -2.23 -8.43
CA CYS A 648 -8.68 -2.69 -8.47
C CYS A 648 -9.68 -1.57 -8.81
N GLY A 649 -9.39 -0.32 -8.39
CA GLY A 649 -10.19 0.84 -8.77
C GLY A 649 -10.16 1.13 -10.27
N ASN A 650 -9.04 0.85 -10.95
CA ASN A 650 -8.94 1.02 -12.40
C ASN A 650 -9.71 -0.07 -13.16
N ILE A 651 -9.76 -1.30 -12.62
CA ILE A 651 -10.62 -2.38 -13.16
C ILE A 651 -12.09 -1.97 -13.06
N LEU A 652 -12.52 -1.46 -11.91
CA LEU A 652 -13.88 -0.97 -11.72
C LEU A 652 -14.21 0.21 -12.65
N ALA A 653 -13.30 1.19 -12.75
CA ALA A 653 -13.47 2.34 -13.64
C ALA A 653 -13.59 1.90 -15.11
N ALA A 654 -12.72 1.00 -15.55
CA ALA A 654 -12.75 0.45 -16.90
C ALA A 654 -14.06 -0.33 -17.17
N ALA A 655 -14.55 -1.13 -16.22
CA ALA A 655 -15.85 -1.78 -16.34
C ALA A 655 -16.98 -0.76 -16.60
N LYS A 656 -17.04 0.31 -15.78
CA LYS A 656 -18.04 1.38 -15.94
C LYS A 656 -17.90 2.12 -17.27
N SER A 657 -16.68 2.45 -17.69
CA SER A 657 -16.42 3.07 -19.00
C SER A 657 -16.81 2.18 -20.18
N ASN A 658 -16.94 0.86 -19.98
CA ASN A 658 -17.45 -0.09 -20.96
C ASN A 658 -18.99 -0.27 -20.91
N GLY A 659 -19.71 0.60 -20.18
CA GLY A 659 -21.17 0.58 -20.10
C GLY A 659 -21.75 -0.25 -18.96
N PHE A 660 -20.90 -0.78 -18.06
CA PHE A 660 -21.32 -1.57 -16.90
C PHE A 660 -21.41 -0.69 -15.65
N ASN A 661 -22.31 0.29 -15.68
CA ASN A 661 -22.41 1.35 -14.66
C ASN A 661 -22.84 0.80 -13.28
N GLY A 662 -23.60 -0.28 -13.26
CA GLY A 662 -23.97 -0.99 -12.03
C GLY A 662 -22.80 -1.70 -11.36
N SER A 663 -21.64 -1.82 -12.00
CA SER A 663 -20.47 -2.47 -11.42
C SER A 663 -20.04 -1.82 -10.11
N TYR A 664 -19.64 -2.64 -9.14
CA TYR A 664 -19.17 -2.17 -7.84
C TYR A 664 -18.06 -3.06 -7.29
N MET A 665 -17.27 -2.50 -6.39
CA MET A 665 -16.27 -3.22 -5.63
C MET A 665 -16.72 -3.32 -4.18
N LYS A 666 -16.45 -4.46 -3.55
CA LYS A 666 -16.75 -4.70 -2.14
C LYS A 666 -15.61 -5.46 -1.48
N GLU A 667 -15.35 -5.11 -0.23
CA GLU A 667 -14.42 -5.80 0.67
C GLU A 667 -15.21 -6.58 1.72
N ASN A 668 -14.53 -7.50 2.41
CA ASN A 668 -15.11 -8.42 3.38
C ASN A 668 -16.27 -9.23 2.79
N MET A 669 -16.17 -9.57 1.51
CA MET A 669 -17.18 -10.39 0.85
C MET A 669 -17.07 -11.83 1.35
N THR A 670 -18.22 -12.48 1.56
CA THR A 670 -18.26 -13.87 2.04
C THR A 670 -18.33 -14.85 0.87
N ILE A 671 -18.00 -16.12 1.11
CA ILE A 671 -18.23 -17.19 0.14
C ILE A 671 -19.72 -17.27 -0.24
N ASP A 672 -20.62 -17.07 0.72
CA ASP A 672 -22.06 -17.02 0.46
C ASP A 672 -22.46 -15.83 -0.42
N SER A 673 -21.79 -14.68 -0.25
CA SER A 673 -21.99 -13.53 -1.14
C SER A 673 -21.53 -13.86 -2.56
N LEU A 674 -20.37 -14.51 -2.73
CA LEU A 674 -19.92 -14.98 -4.06
C LEU A 674 -20.91 -15.95 -4.68
N LYS A 675 -21.41 -16.90 -3.90
CA LYS A 675 -22.43 -17.86 -4.33
C LYS A 675 -23.69 -17.14 -4.80
N SER A 676 -24.22 -16.23 -3.98
CA SER A 676 -25.45 -15.47 -4.29
C SER A 676 -25.28 -14.59 -5.54
N ILE A 677 -24.17 -13.87 -5.64
CA ILE A 677 -23.89 -12.97 -6.78
C ILE A 677 -23.71 -13.77 -8.06
N THR A 678 -22.90 -14.83 -8.05
CA THR A 678 -22.70 -15.66 -9.24
C THR A 678 -23.97 -16.40 -9.63
N ALA A 679 -24.77 -16.90 -8.67
CA ALA A 679 -26.11 -17.47 -8.90
C ALA A 679 -27.14 -16.46 -9.44
N SER A 680 -26.87 -15.15 -9.33
CA SER A 680 -27.69 -14.09 -9.95
C SER A 680 -27.24 -13.73 -11.38
N GLY A 681 -26.29 -14.47 -11.96
CA GLY A 681 -25.85 -14.25 -13.35
C GLY A 681 -24.68 -13.27 -13.49
N LYS A 682 -23.96 -12.95 -12.40
CA LYS A 682 -22.98 -11.85 -12.37
C LYS A 682 -21.55 -12.38 -12.14
N PRO A 683 -20.61 -12.19 -13.08
CA PRO A 683 -19.23 -12.57 -12.88
C PRO A 683 -18.57 -11.67 -11.83
N VAL A 684 -17.72 -12.28 -11.00
CA VAL A 684 -17.03 -11.59 -9.92
C VAL A 684 -15.53 -11.73 -10.09
N ILE A 685 -14.81 -10.61 -10.17
CA ILE A 685 -13.35 -10.61 -10.21
C ILE A 685 -12.83 -10.57 -8.77
N ALA A 686 -12.24 -11.66 -8.31
CA ALA A 686 -11.62 -11.74 -6.98
C ALA A 686 -10.14 -11.35 -7.05
N ASN A 687 -9.66 -10.62 -6.04
CA ASN A 687 -8.24 -10.33 -5.86
C ASN A 687 -7.68 -11.25 -4.78
N VAL A 688 -6.75 -12.13 -5.11
CA VAL A 688 -6.15 -13.10 -4.18
C VAL A 688 -4.66 -12.88 -4.04
N ASP A 689 -4.07 -13.30 -2.94
CA ASP A 689 -2.62 -13.41 -2.81
C ASP A 689 -2.12 -14.76 -3.34
N THR A 690 -0.96 -14.74 -3.99
CA THR A 690 -0.33 -15.96 -4.53
C THR A 690 0.83 -16.44 -3.68
N GLN A 691 0.81 -16.07 -2.39
CA GLN A 691 1.80 -16.49 -1.39
C GLN A 691 3.24 -16.23 -1.87
N GLY A 692 3.46 -15.05 -2.48
CA GLY A 692 4.79 -14.59 -2.92
C GLY A 692 5.14 -14.82 -4.39
N TYR A 693 4.30 -15.46 -5.20
CA TYR A 693 4.55 -15.59 -6.65
C TYR A 693 4.36 -14.27 -7.42
N TRP A 694 3.42 -13.43 -6.97
CA TRP A 694 3.22 -12.04 -7.42
C TRP A 694 3.13 -11.10 -6.22
N GLY A 695 4.10 -10.20 -6.05
CA GLY A 695 4.12 -9.22 -4.95
C GLY A 695 2.88 -8.30 -4.90
N SER A 696 2.16 -8.14 -6.02
CA SER A 696 0.97 -7.27 -6.15
C SER A 696 -0.39 -7.98 -5.99
N GLY A 697 -0.42 -9.31 -5.77
CA GLY A 697 -1.65 -10.11 -5.84
C GLY A 697 -2.01 -10.58 -7.25
N HIS A 698 -3.10 -11.34 -7.37
CA HIS A 698 -3.58 -11.98 -8.61
C HIS A 698 -5.09 -11.85 -8.75
N TYR A 699 -5.56 -11.54 -9.97
CA TYR A 699 -6.99 -11.45 -10.27
C TYR A 699 -7.47 -12.72 -10.95
N MET A 700 -8.63 -13.22 -10.53
CA MET A 700 -9.31 -14.36 -11.14
C MET A 700 -10.81 -14.08 -11.22
N VAL A 701 -11.50 -14.67 -12.20
CA VAL A 701 -12.96 -14.50 -12.32
C VAL A 701 -13.67 -15.67 -11.68
N VAL A 702 -14.37 -15.44 -10.58
CA VAL A 702 -15.26 -16.42 -9.95
C VAL A 702 -16.47 -16.64 -10.84
N THR A 703 -16.63 -17.87 -11.32
CA THR A 703 -17.72 -18.30 -12.20
C THR A 703 -18.83 -19.01 -11.43
N GLY A 704 -18.58 -19.48 -10.22
CA GLY A 704 -19.61 -20.03 -9.34
C GLY A 704 -19.06 -20.62 -8.04
N VAL A 705 -19.97 -20.94 -7.12
CA VAL A 705 -19.67 -21.57 -5.83
C VAL A 705 -20.65 -22.72 -5.60
N LYS A 706 -20.15 -23.95 -5.60
CA LYS A 706 -20.96 -25.16 -5.37
C LYS A 706 -20.08 -26.30 -4.86
N ASP A 707 -20.69 -27.30 -4.24
CA ASP A 707 -20.00 -28.54 -3.83
C ASP A 707 -18.79 -28.30 -2.90
N GLY A 708 -18.85 -27.25 -2.06
CA GLY A 708 -17.73 -26.86 -1.18
C GLY A 708 -16.53 -26.23 -1.90
N LEU A 709 -16.69 -25.89 -3.19
CA LEU A 709 -15.65 -25.35 -4.06
C LEU A 709 -16.03 -23.98 -4.63
N VAL A 710 -15.01 -23.15 -4.80
CA VAL A 710 -15.06 -21.90 -5.59
C VAL A 710 -14.47 -22.19 -6.96
N TYR A 711 -15.27 -22.00 -8.00
CA TYR A 711 -14.87 -22.18 -9.40
C TYR A 711 -14.43 -20.82 -9.95
N VAL A 712 -13.25 -20.78 -10.56
CA VAL A 712 -12.69 -19.56 -11.13
C VAL A 712 -12.09 -19.82 -12.51
N ASN A 713 -12.16 -18.84 -13.40
CA ASN A 713 -11.31 -18.78 -14.57
C ASN A 713 -10.04 -18.01 -14.20
N ASP A 714 -8.89 -18.68 -14.29
CA ASP A 714 -7.59 -18.09 -13.97
C ASP A 714 -6.93 -17.53 -15.25
N PRO A 715 -6.63 -16.21 -15.28
CA PRO A 715 -6.02 -15.61 -16.46
C PRO A 715 -4.60 -16.09 -16.74
N TRP A 716 -3.85 -16.72 -15.82
CA TRP A 716 -2.40 -16.98 -15.99
C TRP A 716 -2.02 -17.69 -17.31
N LYS A 717 -2.53 -18.90 -17.52
CA LYS A 717 -2.44 -19.64 -18.79
C LYS A 717 -3.82 -19.84 -19.43
N GLY A 718 -4.86 -19.20 -18.89
CA GLY A 718 -6.24 -19.60 -19.14
C GLY A 718 -6.57 -20.91 -18.40
N GLY A 719 -7.85 -21.27 -18.39
CA GLY A 719 -8.33 -22.48 -17.71
C GLY A 719 -9.20 -22.19 -16.48
N GLN A 720 -10.23 -23.01 -16.31
CA GLN A 720 -10.96 -23.12 -15.06
C GLN A 720 -10.13 -23.83 -13.98
N ARG A 721 -10.21 -23.32 -12.75
CA ARG A 721 -9.64 -23.92 -11.54
C ARG A 721 -10.70 -23.99 -10.46
N THR A 722 -10.49 -24.89 -9.50
CA THR A 722 -11.32 -25.01 -8.31
C THR A 722 -10.47 -24.86 -7.06
N TYR A 723 -11.06 -24.23 -6.05
CA TYR A 723 -10.46 -24.06 -4.74
C TYR A 723 -11.45 -24.52 -3.68
N SER A 724 -10.98 -25.22 -2.66
CA SER A 724 -11.80 -25.41 -1.45
C SER A 724 -12.09 -24.05 -0.81
N PHE A 725 -13.19 -23.94 -0.06
CA PHE A 725 -13.52 -22.70 0.64
C PHE A 725 -12.36 -22.21 1.52
N ALA A 726 -11.71 -23.11 2.25
CA ALA A 726 -10.56 -22.79 3.09
C ALA A 726 -9.37 -22.27 2.26
N SER A 727 -9.01 -22.95 1.16
CA SER A 727 -7.88 -22.54 0.31
C SER A 727 -8.13 -21.21 -0.40
N PHE A 728 -9.35 -21.01 -0.92
CA PHE A 728 -9.73 -19.75 -1.55
C PHE A 728 -9.74 -18.63 -0.52
N LYS A 729 -10.39 -18.84 0.63
CA LYS A 729 -10.49 -17.85 1.71
C LYS A 729 -9.12 -17.49 2.27
N ALA A 730 -8.20 -18.44 2.44
CA ALA A 730 -6.84 -18.17 2.91
C ALA A 730 -6.08 -17.21 1.98
N GLN A 731 -6.24 -17.36 0.66
CA GLN A 731 -5.61 -16.46 -0.32
C GLN A 731 -6.39 -15.15 -0.50
N TRP A 732 -7.70 -15.15 -0.29
CA TRP A 732 -8.57 -14.00 -0.50
C TRP A 732 -8.62 -13.06 0.70
N ALA A 733 -8.53 -13.60 1.92
CA ALA A 733 -8.55 -12.85 3.18
C ALA A 733 -7.34 -11.93 3.33
N THR A 734 -6.17 -12.33 2.83
CA THR A 734 -4.97 -11.48 2.77
C THR A 734 -5.14 -10.26 1.87
N ARG A 735 -6.23 -10.21 1.08
CA ARG A 735 -6.61 -9.10 0.21
C ARG A 735 -7.99 -8.52 0.60
N ASN A 736 -8.33 -8.57 1.90
CA ASN A 736 -9.58 -8.04 2.48
C ASN A 736 -10.85 -8.63 1.85
N GLU A 737 -10.77 -9.86 1.33
CA GLU A 737 -11.83 -10.48 0.54
C GLU A 737 -12.42 -9.54 -0.51
N ARG A 738 -11.53 -8.77 -1.14
CA ARG A 738 -11.89 -7.76 -2.11
C ARG A 738 -12.30 -8.42 -3.41
N ALA A 739 -13.44 -7.99 -3.94
CA ALA A 739 -13.94 -8.44 -5.22
C ALA A 739 -14.68 -7.33 -5.97
N ILE A 740 -14.67 -7.42 -7.29
CA ILE A 740 -15.37 -6.51 -8.20
C ILE A 740 -16.48 -7.30 -8.87
N VAL A 741 -17.72 -6.84 -8.70
CA VAL A 741 -18.88 -7.40 -9.38
C VAL A 741 -19.09 -6.61 -10.66
N VAL A 742 -19.01 -7.28 -11.81
CA VAL A 742 -19.22 -6.65 -13.12
C VAL A 742 -20.68 -6.86 -13.52
N GLN A 743 -21.44 -5.77 -13.65
CA GLN A 743 -22.85 -5.80 -14.02
C GLN A 743 -23.28 -4.52 -14.77
N PRO A 744 -24.25 -4.60 -15.69
CA PRO A 744 -24.82 -3.46 -16.40
C PRO A 744 -25.21 -2.29 -15.50
#